data_AF-A0A0F6W0Q9-F1
#
_entry.id   AF-A0A0F6W0Q9-F1
#
_cell.length_a   1.000
_cell.length_b   1.000
_cell.length_c   1.000
_cell.angle_alpha   90.00
_cell.angle_beta   90.00
_cell.angle_gamma   90.00
#
_symmetry.space_group_name_H-M   'P 1'
#
loop_
_entity.id
_entity.type
_entity.pdbx_description
1 polymer ?
#
loop_
_entity_poly.entity_id
_entity_poly.type
_entity_poly.pdbx_seq_one_letter_code
_entity_poly.pdbx_strand_id
1 'polypeptide(L)'
;MARTMRRPSAERCTWWLAGLVAASLVGCGDDDGGGSPDASMPFDAGPGDAGVDAGFACPNAMPPPIDPELLPVCMLEGCVDAHCVPNSFVSEEQAALLGNCDEGSKCVPDPFIETSGEFLLATCRSVGGAEGRCVSRCIPQIADQAEMLPEEGCQAGEECAPCFDPRTGESTGVCNLGCDPGPQEPPNMFMECCGGAGSCVPTDLVPEAQREQLGVDTCTEENTLCAPSALIDPASRPDRCDSIAGVEGRCLPACLPAIGAQADRLSQGSCDAGELCAPCFDPTNGEDTGACRLNGDEPEDPPTTFDRCCGGIGACVPSALVPEAQRSQLGTDTCEDEGLLCAPDALIAGAEPTSCRSLGDAEGRCLPSCLPSIAAQADRLPQSTCTEAHLCAPCYDPISGEDTGACRLNGDMPDEPANTFDRCCGGIGACVPSTLVPEAQRSQLGTDTCTETGALCAPDALIAGSEPTTCRSIDDSEGRCLPACLPAIGAQADRLSQGTCGAGHLCAPCFDPISGADTGACRLNGDMPDEPAYTFPNCCGGLGSCVPPDLVSPAQRGQLDSTGCTAPRLCAPDDFTDPTFRPMTCDSVAGAEGRCLPSCLPAVSSQGDRLPQSTCPATHRCAPCFDPITGAESGACRVNGDMPSRPAYTFPTCCAHATAGARGRCVPPALVPEDRRSSLPADTCTGDTNLCVPNPFLADPNHSFGSCTTQPMGLGIFFPPAPGACVPDCLLEAGVERDSYGQSTCAVGERCAPCINPITRESTGACD
;
A
#
# COMPACT_ATOMS: atom_id res chain seq x y z
N MET A 1 -35.00 15.96 50.63
CA MET A 1 -35.24 17.32 51.12
C MET A 1 -34.14 18.24 50.60
N ALA A 2 -34.37 18.88 49.46
CA ALA A 2 -33.71 20.11 48.99
C ALA A 2 -34.46 20.51 47.70
N ARG A 3 -35.39 21.46 47.83
CA ARG A 3 -36.14 22.05 46.70
C ARG A 3 -35.39 23.31 46.28
N THR A 4 -34.81 23.31 45.10
CA THR A 4 -34.21 24.49 44.48
C THR A 4 -35.30 25.26 43.73
N MET A 5 -35.49 26.52 44.07
CA MET A 5 -36.46 27.42 43.43
C MET A 5 -35.96 27.80 42.03
N ARG A 6 -36.75 27.49 40.99
CA ARG A 6 -36.61 28.11 39.65
C ARG A 6 -37.23 29.51 39.70
N ARG A 7 -36.50 30.51 39.19
CA ARG A 7 -37.02 31.85 38.89
C ARG A 7 -37.89 31.78 37.63
N PRO A 8 -38.99 32.56 37.53
CA PRO A 8 -39.70 32.71 36.26
C PRO A 8 -38.88 33.62 35.33
N SER A 9 -38.51 33.10 34.17
CA SER A 9 -38.05 33.89 33.03
C SER A 9 -39.26 34.64 32.48
N ALA A 10 -39.12 35.96 32.34
CA ALA A 10 -40.11 36.79 31.65
C ALA A 10 -40.00 36.51 30.15
N GLU A 11 -41.01 35.82 29.60
CA GLU A 11 -41.22 35.69 28.16
C GLU A 11 -41.56 37.08 27.60
N ARG A 12 -40.63 37.68 26.85
CA ARG A 12 -40.92 38.81 25.96
C ARG A 12 -41.50 38.22 24.67
N CYS A 13 -42.83 38.22 24.53
CA CYS A 13 -43.47 37.99 23.24
C CYS A 13 -43.35 39.28 22.41
N THR A 14 -42.38 39.32 21.50
CA THR A 14 -42.26 40.36 20.48
C THR A 14 -43.26 40.06 19.37
N TRP A 15 -44.33 40.86 19.27
CA TRP A 15 -45.28 40.78 18.17
C TRP A 15 -44.78 41.65 17.02
N TRP A 16 -44.35 41.05 15.90
CA TRP A 16 -44.14 41.76 14.64
C TRP A 16 -45.44 41.85 13.84
N LEU A 17 -45.65 43.00 13.19
CA LEU A 17 -46.86 43.38 12.46
C LEU A 17 -47.07 42.54 11.19
N ALA A 18 -48.12 41.72 11.19
CA ALA A 18 -48.80 41.25 9.97
C ALA A 18 -50.33 41.25 10.13
N GLY A 19 -50.90 42.09 11.01
CA GLY A 19 -52.35 42.07 11.19
C GLY A 19 -52.93 43.30 11.85
N LEU A 20 -53.27 44.32 11.05
CA LEU A 20 -54.55 45.05 11.19
C LEU A 20 -54.79 46.12 10.10
N VAL A 21 -54.84 45.76 8.81
CA VAL A 21 -55.56 46.60 7.80
C VAL A 21 -56.25 45.72 6.76
N ALA A 22 -57.53 45.41 6.98
CA ALA A 22 -58.42 44.96 5.92
C ALA A 22 -59.89 45.24 6.27
N ALA A 23 -60.41 46.38 5.81
CA ALA A 23 -61.81 46.51 5.38
C ALA A 23 -62.05 47.85 4.67
N SER A 24 -62.02 47.86 3.33
CA SER A 24 -62.94 48.65 2.49
C SER A 24 -62.97 48.12 1.06
N LEU A 25 -64.18 48.11 0.52
CA LEU A 25 -64.65 47.48 -0.72
C LEU A 25 -64.61 48.45 -1.92
N VAL A 26 -64.41 47.86 -3.12
CA VAL A 26 -64.83 48.32 -4.48
C VAL A 26 -63.92 49.30 -5.25
N GLY A 27 -63.55 48.87 -6.48
CA GLY A 27 -63.36 49.77 -7.61
C GLY A 27 -62.40 49.26 -8.70
N CYS A 28 -62.89 48.43 -9.64
CA CYS A 28 -62.20 48.21 -10.92
C CYS A 28 -62.21 49.50 -11.75
N GLY A 29 -61.06 49.87 -12.32
CA GLY A 29 -60.93 50.90 -13.34
C GLY A 29 -59.70 50.61 -14.22
N ASP A 30 -59.97 50.16 -15.45
CA ASP A 30 -59.01 50.17 -16.56
C ASP A 30 -58.66 51.62 -16.92
N ASP A 31 -57.39 51.91 -17.21
CA ASP A 31 -57.04 52.98 -18.16
C ASP A 31 -55.70 52.71 -18.85
N ASP A 32 -55.80 52.71 -20.19
CA ASP A 32 -54.73 52.66 -21.17
C ASP A 32 -53.86 53.93 -21.14
N GLY A 33 -52.59 53.79 -21.52
CA GLY A 33 -51.96 54.75 -22.42
C GLY A 33 -50.81 55.61 -21.87
N GLY A 34 -49.60 55.24 -22.29
CA GLY A 34 -48.85 56.13 -23.18
C GLY A 34 -47.87 57.13 -22.57
N GLY A 35 -46.59 56.95 -22.94
CA GLY A 35 -45.73 58.07 -23.32
C GLY A 35 -44.57 58.38 -22.39
N SER A 36 -43.42 57.75 -22.66
CA SER A 36 -42.12 58.35 -22.37
C SER A 36 -41.99 59.72 -23.05
N PRO A 37 -41.32 60.66 -22.39
CA PRO A 37 -40.08 61.12 -22.99
C PRO A 37 -38.90 61.16 -22.01
N ASP A 38 -37.75 60.77 -22.56
CA ASP A 38 -36.41 61.13 -22.09
C ASP A 38 -36.31 62.62 -21.73
N ALA A 39 -35.85 62.90 -20.51
CA ALA A 39 -35.19 64.16 -20.18
C ALA A 39 -34.14 63.90 -19.09
N SER A 40 -32.93 63.59 -19.55
CA SER A 40 -31.72 63.59 -18.74
C SER A 40 -31.40 65.03 -18.32
N MET A 41 -31.30 65.29 -17.01
CA MET A 41 -30.72 66.51 -16.44
C MET A 41 -29.72 66.11 -15.34
N PRO A 42 -28.49 66.67 -15.34
CA PRO A 42 -27.51 66.40 -14.29
C PRO A 42 -27.80 67.29 -13.07
N PHE A 43 -27.96 66.70 -11.89
CA PHE A 43 -27.99 67.45 -10.64
C PHE A 43 -26.61 67.44 -9.99
N ASP A 44 -26.01 68.63 -9.98
CA ASP A 44 -24.81 69.00 -9.24
C ASP A 44 -25.24 69.28 -7.79
N ALA A 45 -24.78 68.45 -6.84
CA ALA A 45 -25.09 68.58 -5.42
C ALA A 45 -24.18 69.63 -4.77
N GLY A 46 -24.72 70.82 -4.52
CA GLY A 46 -24.14 71.82 -3.63
C GLY A 46 -24.80 71.79 -2.24
N PRO A 47 -24.08 72.02 -1.13
CA PRO A 47 -24.65 72.06 0.21
C PRO A 47 -25.41 73.38 0.41
N GLY A 48 -26.73 73.30 0.56
CA GLY A 48 -27.62 74.44 0.75
C GLY A 48 -28.19 74.47 2.17
N ASP A 49 -27.99 75.61 2.83
CA ASP A 49 -28.59 76.04 4.09
C ASP A 49 -30.11 75.81 4.16
N ALA A 50 -30.58 75.49 5.36
CA ALA A 50 -31.99 75.36 5.74
C ALA A 50 -32.81 76.61 5.36
N GLY A 51 -33.67 76.47 4.35
CA GLY A 51 -34.68 77.44 3.96
C GLY A 51 -36.04 77.07 4.54
N VAL A 52 -36.46 77.82 5.57
CA VAL A 52 -37.81 77.83 6.11
C VAL A 52 -38.85 78.40 5.12
N ASP A 53 -40.09 77.90 5.26
CA ASP A 53 -41.37 78.57 4.97
C ASP A 53 -41.85 78.77 3.51
N ALA A 54 -42.59 77.76 3.02
CA ALA A 54 -43.85 78.01 2.33
C ALA A 54 -44.94 77.20 3.05
N GLY A 55 -45.74 77.87 3.87
CA GLY A 55 -46.72 77.26 4.78
C GLY A 55 -47.71 76.33 4.06
N PHE A 56 -47.46 75.03 4.15
CA PHE A 56 -48.48 74.01 3.96
C PHE A 56 -49.30 73.97 5.25
N ALA A 57 -50.35 74.78 5.32
CA ALA A 57 -51.28 74.74 6.43
C ALA A 57 -52.21 73.54 6.26
N CYS A 58 -52.24 72.65 7.24
CA CYS A 58 -53.11 71.49 7.21
C CYS A 58 -54.58 71.95 7.15
N PRO A 59 -55.40 71.41 6.22
CA PRO A 59 -56.68 72.00 5.87
C PRO A 59 -57.78 71.91 6.95
N ASN A 60 -57.52 71.31 8.12
CA ASN A 60 -58.50 71.11 9.18
C ASN A 60 -57.97 71.59 10.55
N ALA A 61 -58.10 72.88 10.85
CA ALA A 61 -57.75 73.41 12.16
C ALA A 61 -58.66 72.81 13.26
N MET A 62 -58.08 71.95 14.08
CA MET A 62 -58.69 71.31 15.26
C MET A 62 -58.70 72.26 16.49
N PRO A 63 -59.23 71.82 17.67
CA PRO A 63 -59.32 72.64 18.88
C PRO A 63 -58.01 73.35 19.26
N PRO A 64 -58.06 74.45 20.03
CA PRO A 64 -56.87 75.23 20.37
C PRO A 64 -55.79 74.33 20.99
N PRO A 65 -54.52 74.52 20.61
CA PRO A 65 -53.41 73.69 21.08
C PRO A 65 -53.34 73.69 22.61
N ILE A 66 -53.05 72.52 23.16
CA ILE A 66 -52.85 72.33 24.60
C ILE A 66 -51.38 72.65 24.91
N ASP A 67 -51.13 73.41 25.96
CA ASP A 67 -49.77 73.65 26.45
C ASP A 67 -49.23 72.37 27.12
N PRO A 68 -48.16 71.74 26.59
CA PRO A 68 -47.61 70.50 27.14
C PRO A 68 -47.20 70.62 28.61
N GLU A 69 -46.73 71.80 29.04
CA GLU A 69 -46.28 72.03 30.43
C GLU A 69 -47.40 71.88 31.48
N LEU A 70 -48.66 71.89 31.04
CA LEU A 70 -49.84 71.69 31.90
C LEU A 70 -50.22 70.22 32.08
N LEU A 71 -49.61 69.32 31.32
CA LEU A 71 -49.87 67.89 31.35
C LEU A 71 -48.80 67.17 32.23
N PRO A 72 -49.08 65.95 32.74
CA PRO A 72 -48.07 65.17 33.44
C PRO A 72 -46.99 64.66 32.49
N VAL A 73 -45.71 64.75 32.86
CA VAL A 73 -44.59 64.22 32.06
C VAL A 73 -44.77 62.71 31.85
N CYS A 74 -44.56 62.24 30.62
CA CYS A 74 -44.55 60.82 30.32
C CYS A 74 -43.26 60.16 30.81
N MET A 75 -43.40 59.11 31.63
CA MET A 75 -42.27 58.39 32.24
C MET A 75 -41.92 57.10 31.49
N LEU A 76 -42.38 56.93 30.26
CA LEU A 76 -42.05 55.77 29.44
C LEU A 76 -40.56 55.81 29.05
N GLU A 77 -39.87 54.69 29.20
CA GLU A 77 -38.44 54.62 28.90
C GLU A 77 -38.17 54.92 27.41
N GLY A 78 -37.20 55.77 27.13
CA GLY A 78 -36.86 56.20 25.76
C GLY A 78 -37.65 57.41 25.24
N CYS A 79 -38.74 57.80 25.91
CA CYS A 79 -39.45 59.04 25.62
C CYS A 79 -38.70 60.28 26.11
N VAL A 80 -38.47 61.23 25.22
CA VAL A 80 -37.97 62.58 25.53
C VAL A 80 -39.02 63.57 25.06
N ASP A 81 -39.24 64.63 25.84
CA ASP A 81 -40.18 65.72 25.53
C ASP A 81 -41.59 65.21 25.16
N ALA A 82 -42.19 64.44 26.08
CA ALA A 82 -43.52 63.88 25.92
C ALA A 82 -44.34 64.00 27.22
N HIS A 83 -45.64 64.18 27.07
CA HIS A 83 -46.59 64.29 28.18
C HIS A 83 -47.78 63.35 28.02
N CYS A 84 -48.42 63.05 29.14
CA CYS A 84 -49.58 62.17 29.22
C CYS A 84 -50.86 62.94 28.87
N VAL A 85 -51.41 62.66 27.68
CA VAL A 85 -52.63 63.27 27.17
C VAL A 85 -53.81 62.32 27.40
N PRO A 86 -54.94 62.77 27.99
CA PRO A 86 -56.11 61.92 28.15
C PRO A 86 -56.64 61.41 26.80
N ASN A 87 -57.11 60.15 26.74
CA ASN A 87 -57.58 59.51 25.51
C ASN A 87 -58.68 60.30 24.77
N SER A 88 -59.41 61.20 25.44
CA SER A 88 -60.41 62.07 24.81
C SER A 88 -59.84 63.15 23.89
N PHE A 89 -58.53 63.40 23.94
CA PHE A 89 -57.84 64.41 23.13
C PHE A 89 -56.95 63.80 22.04
N VAL A 90 -56.87 62.48 21.96
CA VAL A 90 -56.10 61.75 20.94
C VAL A 90 -57.10 61.01 20.07
N SER A 91 -56.94 61.06 18.74
CA SER A 91 -57.81 60.28 17.85
C SER A 91 -57.63 58.78 18.11
N GLU A 92 -58.65 57.96 17.81
CA GLU A 92 -58.57 56.50 18.02
C GLU A 92 -57.40 55.88 17.23
N GLU A 93 -57.13 56.40 16.04
CA GLU A 93 -56.03 55.97 15.17
C GLU A 93 -54.66 56.32 15.76
N GLN A 94 -54.46 57.56 16.22
CA GLN A 94 -53.20 57.96 16.88
C GLN A 94 -53.03 57.24 18.23
N ALA A 95 -54.11 57.05 18.98
CA ALA A 95 -54.08 56.34 20.25
C ALA A 95 -53.66 54.88 20.10
N ALA A 96 -53.92 54.24 18.95
CA ALA A 96 -53.47 52.88 18.67
C ALA A 96 -51.94 52.78 18.49
N LEU A 97 -51.28 53.87 18.09
CA LEU A 97 -49.83 53.93 17.85
C LEU A 97 -49.04 54.34 19.10
N LEU A 98 -49.66 55.08 20.03
CA LEU A 98 -48.96 55.68 21.17
C LEU A 98 -48.95 54.77 22.41
N GLY A 99 -47.83 54.80 23.15
CA GLY A 99 -47.67 54.11 24.43
C GLY A 99 -48.66 54.63 25.48
N ASN A 100 -49.04 53.77 26.43
CA ASN A 100 -49.92 54.17 27.53
C ASN A 100 -49.11 54.84 28.65
N CYS A 101 -49.59 55.96 29.17
CA CYS A 101 -49.12 56.49 30.45
C CYS A 101 -49.83 55.79 31.62
N ASP A 102 -51.15 55.66 31.50
CA ASP A 102 -52.04 54.93 32.40
C ASP A 102 -53.24 54.38 31.61
N GLU A 103 -54.26 53.82 32.28
CA GLU A 103 -55.46 53.27 31.62
C GLU A 103 -56.30 54.32 30.85
N GLY A 104 -56.13 55.61 31.13
CA GLY A 104 -56.93 56.70 30.58
C GLY A 104 -56.17 57.71 29.71
N SER A 105 -54.86 57.54 29.53
CA SER A 105 -54.01 58.51 28.83
C SER A 105 -52.90 57.87 28.01
N LYS A 106 -52.52 58.57 26.93
CA LYS A 106 -51.42 58.21 26.04
C LYS A 106 -50.21 59.10 26.28
N CYS A 107 -49.03 58.51 26.11
CA CYS A 107 -47.78 59.22 26.05
C CYS A 107 -47.65 59.86 24.66
N VAL A 108 -47.75 61.18 24.59
CA VAL A 108 -47.78 61.94 23.33
C VAL A 108 -46.57 62.88 23.29
N PRO A 109 -45.76 62.87 22.22
CA PRO A 109 -44.67 63.82 22.07
C PRO A 109 -45.16 65.27 22.07
N ASP A 110 -44.41 66.18 22.67
CA ASP A 110 -44.78 67.59 22.81
C ASP A 110 -45.09 68.27 21.48
N PRO A 111 -44.35 68.03 20.38
CA PRO A 111 -44.70 68.57 19.07
C PRO A 111 -46.10 68.14 18.57
N PHE A 112 -46.59 66.96 18.98
CA PHE A 112 -47.93 66.49 18.61
C PHE A 112 -49.00 67.19 19.45
N ILE A 113 -48.70 67.49 20.72
CA ILE A 113 -49.59 68.20 21.64
C ILE A 113 -49.73 69.68 21.23
N GLU A 114 -48.61 70.34 20.94
CA GLU A 114 -48.55 71.76 20.54
C GLU A 114 -49.26 72.04 19.21
N THR A 115 -49.36 71.03 18.35
CA THR A 115 -49.99 71.13 17.03
C THR A 115 -51.39 70.50 16.98
N SER A 116 -51.91 69.98 18.11
CA SER A 116 -53.18 69.22 18.15
C SER A 116 -53.22 68.06 17.13
N GLY A 117 -52.08 67.41 16.88
CA GLY A 117 -51.94 66.32 15.90
C GLY A 117 -51.66 66.76 14.46
N GLU A 118 -51.59 68.06 14.18
CA GLU A 118 -51.33 68.65 12.86
C GLU A 118 -49.85 69.02 12.69
N PHE A 119 -48.96 68.02 12.82
CA PHE A 119 -47.51 68.21 12.69
C PHE A 119 -46.98 67.71 11.33
N LEU A 120 -45.81 68.22 10.97
CA LEU A 120 -44.98 67.71 9.88
C LEU A 120 -43.73 67.13 10.52
N LEU A 121 -43.48 65.84 10.31
CA LEU A 121 -42.28 65.20 10.78
C LEU A 121 -41.09 65.60 9.92
N ALA A 122 -39.91 65.73 10.52
CA ALA A 122 -38.70 66.00 9.77
C ALA A 122 -38.38 64.81 8.84
N THR A 123 -38.07 65.09 7.57
CA THR A 123 -37.58 64.09 6.62
C THR A 123 -36.16 63.68 6.98
N CYS A 124 -35.86 62.38 6.91
CA CYS A 124 -34.56 61.80 7.20
C CYS A 124 -34.25 60.64 6.25
N ARG A 125 -33.03 60.10 6.30
CA ARG A 125 -32.61 58.89 5.57
C ARG A 125 -32.57 57.71 6.52
N SER A 126 -33.47 56.76 6.32
CA SER A 126 -33.60 55.56 7.14
C SER A 126 -32.67 54.44 6.64
N VAL A 127 -32.87 53.24 7.16
CA VAL A 127 -32.15 52.03 6.78
C VAL A 127 -32.13 51.82 5.26
N GLY A 128 -30.97 51.44 4.72
CA GLY A 128 -30.75 51.29 3.27
C GLY A 128 -30.82 52.59 2.47
N GLY A 129 -30.82 53.76 3.12
CA GLY A 129 -30.98 55.05 2.45
C GLY A 129 -32.44 55.38 2.05
N ALA A 130 -33.41 54.59 2.51
CA ALA A 130 -34.83 54.83 2.24
C ALA A 130 -35.29 56.19 2.79
N GLU A 131 -36.26 56.82 2.12
CA GLU A 131 -36.95 57.98 2.68
C GLU A 131 -37.64 57.59 3.99
N GLY A 132 -37.45 58.40 5.04
CA GLY A 132 -38.09 58.21 6.33
C GLY A 132 -38.59 59.51 6.96
N ARG A 133 -39.16 59.37 8.15
CA ARG A 133 -39.48 60.48 9.05
C ARG A 133 -38.88 60.25 10.42
N CYS A 134 -38.53 61.34 11.07
CA CYS A 134 -38.13 61.31 12.47
C CYS A 134 -39.37 61.06 13.33
N VAL A 135 -39.42 59.90 13.97
CA VAL A 135 -40.55 59.47 14.80
C VAL A 135 -40.08 59.25 16.23
N SER A 136 -40.83 59.76 17.19
CA SER A 136 -40.51 59.61 18.59
C SER A 136 -40.51 58.14 19.05
N ARG A 137 -39.53 57.78 19.88
CA ARG A 137 -39.48 56.50 20.63
C ARG A 137 -40.67 56.31 21.58
N CYS A 138 -41.56 57.30 21.73
CA CYS A 138 -42.84 57.11 22.44
C CYS A 138 -43.86 56.24 21.70
N ILE A 139 -43.63 55.98 20.42
CA ILE A 139 -44.35 54.95 19.68
C ILE A 139 -43.68 53.61 19.99
N PRO A 140 -44.36 52.64 20.63
CA PRO A 140 -43.74 51.39 21.06
C PRO A 140 -43.04 50.62 19.93
N GLN A 141 -43.62 50.66 18.72
CA GLN A 141 -43.03 50.02 17.54
C GLN A 141 -41.67 50.63 17.15
N ILE A 142 -41.49 51.93 17.36
CA ILE A 142 -40.21 52.62 17.13
C ILE A 142 -39.23 52.32 18.26
N ALA A 143 -39.69 52.30 19.52
CA ALA A 143 -38.86 51.91 20.66
C ALA A 143 -38.31 50.48 20.51
N ASP A 144 -39.15 49.55 20.07
CA ASP A 144 -38.78 48.14 19.87
C ASP A 144 -37.77 47.95 18.73
N GLN A 145 -37.66 48.93 17.82
CA GLN A 145 -36.75 48.91 16.67
C GLN A 145 -35.61 49.93 16.78
N ALA A 146 -35.51 50.68 17.89
CA ALA A 146 -34.58 51.80 18.02
C ALA A 146 -33.12 51.42 17.79
N GLU A 147 -32.73 50.17 18.09
CA GLU A 147 -31.37 49.68 17.84
C GLU A 147 -31.05 49.49 16.33
N MET A 148 -32.08 49.37 15.49
CA MET A 148 -31.94 49.14 14.03
C MET A 148 -32.25 50.38 13.20
N LEU A 149 -32.85 51.42 13.78
CA LEU A 149 -33.17 52.65 13.08
C LEU A 149 -32.05 53.68 13.32
N PRO A 150 -31.67 54.48 12.32
CA PRO A 150 -30.67 55.52 12.51
C PRO A 150 -31.29 56.76 13.16
N GLU A 151 -30.58 57.36 14.11
CA GLU A 151 -30.91 58.69 14.68
C GLU A 151 -30.49 59.85 13.73
N GLU A 152 -29.82 59.56 12.61
CA GLU A 152 -29.24 60.58 11.73
C GLU A 152 -30.32 61.50 11.13
N GLY A 153 -30.21 62.81 11.42
CA GLY A 153 -31.15 63.83 10.98
C GLY A 153 -32.35 64.02 11.89
N CYS A 154 -32.48 63.24 12.97
CA CYS A 154 -33.56 63.31 13.93
C CYS A 154 -33.16 63.96 15.26
N GLN A 155 -34.14 64.41 16.05
CA GLN A 155 -33.88 64.97 17.36
C GLN A 155 -33.60 63.86 18.38
N ALA A 156 -33.02 64.22 19.53
CA ALA A 156 -32.75 63.24 20.59
C ALA A 156 -34.05 62.58 21.07
N GLY A 157 -34.10 61.25 21.05
CA GLY A 157 -35.30 60.47 21.39
C GLY A 157 -36.23 60.19 20.21
N GLU A 158 -35.83 60.55 18.99
CA GLU A 158 -36.49 60.19 17.75
C GLU A 158 -35.60 59.27 16.90
N GLU A 159 -36.23 58.41 16.12
CA GLU A 159 -35.58 57.54 15.15
C GLU A 159 -36.06 57.82 13.74
N CYS A 160 -35.19 57.67 12.76
CA CYS A 160 -35.58 57.75 11.37
C CYS A 160 -36.27 56.47 10.91
N ALA A 161 -37.60 56.43 11.02
CA ALA A 161 -38.41 55.30 10.57
C ALA A 161 -38.72 55.42 9.06
N PRO A 162 -38.58 54.33 8.28
CA PRO A 162 -38.73 54.39 6.83
C PRO A 162 -40.22 54.50 6.43
N CYS A 163 -40.52 55.18 5.32
CA CYS A 163 -41.89 55.29 4.79
C CYS A 163 -42.47 53.95 4.32
N PHE A 164 -41.59 53.05 3.85
CA PHE A 164 -41.89 51.71 3.36
C PHE A 164 -40.96 50.72 4.04
N ASP A 165 -41.43 49.51 4.33
CA ASP A 165 -40.56 48.44 4.84
C ASP A 165 -39.55 48.08 3.72
N PRO A 166 -38.23 48.20 3.97
CA PRO A 166 -37.23 47.92 2.94
C PRO A 166 -37.20 46.45 2.50
N ARG A 167 -37.87 45.53 3.21
CA ARG A 167 -37.94 44.11 2.85
C ARG A 167 -39.09 43.79 1.91
N THR A 168 -40.25 44.43 2.10
CA THR A 168 -41.48 44.10 1.37
C THR A 168 -41.95 45.21 0.43
N GLY A 169 -41.45 46.43 0.61
CA GLY A 169 -41.93 47.63 -0.08
C GLY A 169 -43.32 48.10 0.39
N GLU A 170 -43.92 47.45 1.39
CA GLU A 170 -45.22 47.86 1.94
C GLU A 170 -45.10 49.13 2.77
N SER A 171 -46.13 49.97 2.78
CA SER A 171 -46.11 51.21 3.56
C SER A 171 -46.12 50.91 5.06
N THR A 172 -45.24 51.56 5.81
CA THR A 172 -45.21 51.51 7.27
C THR A 172 -46.25 52.44 7.91
N GLY A 173 -46.88 53.32 7.12
CA GLY A 173 -47.78 54.37 7.60
C GLY A 173 -47.07 55.60 8.19
N VAL A 174 -45.75 55.54 8.43
CA VAL A 174 -44.97 56.62 9.08
C VAL A 174 -45.09 57.95 8.34
N CYS A 175 -45.03 57.92 7.01
CA CYS A 175 -45.08 59.12 6.17
C CYS A 175 -46.51 59.58 5.87
N ASN A 176 -47.52 58.99 6.53
CA ASN A 176 -48.91 59.43 6.47
C ASN A 176 -49.39 59.94 7.85
N LEU A 177 -48.47 60.16 8.80
CA LEU A 177 -48.80 60.67 10.13
C LEU A 177 -49.01 62.19 10.08
N GLY A 178 -50.08 62.66 10.72
CA GLY A 178 -50.38 64.09 10.81
C GLY A 178 -50.69 64.69 9.44
N CYS A 179 -49.95 65.73 9.08
CA CYS A 179 -50.14 66.46 7.82
C CYS A 179 -49.09 66.12 6.75
N ASP A 180 -48.31 65.07 6.96
CA ASP A 180 -47.24 64.71 6.05
C ASP A 180 -47.79 64.53 4.62
N PRO A 181 -47.14 65.11 3.59
CA PRO A 181 -47.62 64.98 2.21
C PRO A 181 -47.49 63.56 1.65
N GLY A 182 -47.01 62.59 2.44
CA GLY A 182 -46.70 61.25 1.99
C GLY A 182 -45.24 61.10 1.56
N PRO A 183 -44.81 59.87 1.28
CA PRO A 183 -43.52 59.61 0.67
C PRO A 183 -43.41 60.33 -0.68
N GLN A 184 -42.28 61.00 -0.90
CA GLN A 184 -41.95 61.67 -2.16
C GLN A 184 -41.09 60.79 -3.07
N GLU A 185 -40.47 59.74 -2.51
CA GLU A 185 -39.66 58.75 -3.19
C GLU A 185 -40.39 57.39 -3.24
N PRO A 186 -40.17 56.59 -4.29
CA PRO A 186 -40.69 55.22 -4.34
C PRO A 186 -40.07 54.35 -3.23
N PRO A 187 -40.67 53.20 -2.89
CA PRO A 187 -40.10 52.25 -1.95
C PRO A 187 -38.66 51.87 -2.34
N ASN A 188 -37.71 52.06 -1.43
CA ASN A 188 -36.33 51.63 -1.59
C ASN A 188 -36.16 50.26 -0.92
N MET A 189 -36.30 49.19 -1.71
CA MET A 189 -36.23 47.83 -1.22
C MET A 189 -34.79 47.32 -1.23
N PHE A 190 -34.45 46.45 -0.28
CA PHE A 190 -33.19 45.72 -0.30
C PHE A 190 -33.13 44.84 -1.55
N MET A 191 -31.93 44.78 -2.15
CA MET A 191 -31.68 43.90 -3.28
C MET A 191 -31.90 42.44 -2.85
N GLU A 192 -32.61 41.65 -3.66
CA GLU A 192 -32.75 40.22 -3.41
C GLU A 192 -31.40 39.50 -3.57
N CYS A 193 -31.19 38.48 -2.75
CA CYS A 193 -30.07 37.55 -2.86
C CYS A 193 -30.56 36.10 -2.64
N CYS A 194 -29.67 35.11 -2.65
CA CYS A 194 -30.05 33.71 -2.52
C CYS A 194 -31.10 33.24 -3.55
N GLY A 195 -31.06 33.78 -4.77
CA GLY A 195 -32.07 33.47 -5.80
C GLY A 195 -33.50 33.90 -5.44
N GLY A 196 -33.65 34.94 -4.61
CA GLY A 196 -34.93 35.48 -4.15
C GLY A 196 -35.35 35.01 -2.75
N ALA A 197 -34.59 34.13 -2.11
CA ALA A 197 -34.88 33.64 -0.76
C ALA A 197 -34.34 34.53 0.37
N GLY A 198 -33.59 35.58 0.04
CA GLY A 198 -33.01 36.51 1.01
C GLY A 198 -32.92 37.95 0.49
N SER A 199 -32.49 38.83 1.39
CA SER A 199 -32.27 40.25 1.10
C SER A 199 -30.85 40.67 1.48
N CYS A 200 -30.28 41.58 0.70
CA CYS A 200 -29.00 42.23 0.99
C CYS A 200 -29.20 43.29 2.07
N VAL A 201 -28.94 42.90 3.32
CA VAL A 201 -29.13 43.73 4.49
C VAL A 201 -27.79 44.38 4.87
N PRO A 202 -27.74 45.69 5.16
CA PRO A 202 -26.55 46.33 5.71
C PRO A 202 -26.01 45.59 6.95
N THR A 203 -24.70 45.37 7.01
CA THR A 203 -24.02 44.57 8.04
C THR A 203 -24.33 45.07 9.46
N ASP A 204 -24.50 46.38 9.62
CA ASP A 204 -24.80 47.01 10.91
C ASP A 204 -26.19 46.66 11.44
N LEU A 205 -27.12 46.27 10.56
CA LEU A 205 -28.47 45.81 10.93
C LEU A 205 -28.53 44.31 11.24
N VAL A 206 -27.47 43.57 10.91
CA VAL A 206 -27.35 42.15 11.28
C VAL A 206 -26.80 42.06 12.70
N PRO A 207 -27.47 41.34 13.64
CA PRO A 207 -26.93 41.08 14.96
C PRO A 207 -25.53 40.46 14.91
N GLU A 208 -24.61 40.91 15.76
CA GLU A 208 -23.20 40.49 15.73
C GLU A 208 -23.02 38.96 15.71
N ALA A 209 -23.85 38.24 16.48
CA ALA A 209 -23.84 36.78 16.56
C ALA A 209 -24.21 36.05 15.25
N GLN A 210 -24.90 36.73 14.32
CA GLN A 210 -25.32 36.16 13.03
C GLN A 210 -24.39 36.53 11.87
N ARG A 211 -23.58 37.59 12.01
CA ARG A 211 -22.73 38.12 10.92
C ARG A 211 -21.76 37.08 10.37
N GLU A 212 -21.21 36.21 11.22
CA GLU A 212 -20.28 35.15 10.81
C GLU A 212 -20.97 34.01 10.02
N GLN A 213 -22.30 33.89 10.11
CA GLN A 213 -23.08 32.85 9.44
C GLN A 213 -23.60 33.29 8.07
N LEU A 214 -23.59 34.60 7.80
CA LEU A 214 -24.05 35.19 6.55
C LEU A 214 -22.87 35.51 5.63
N GLY A 215 -23.08 35.38 4.32
CA GLY A 215 -22.11 35.75 3.29
C GLY A 215 -22.57 36.94 2.47
N VAL A 216 -21.71 37.44 1.59
CA VAL A 216 -22.09 38.50 0.63
C VAL A 216 -22.97 37.98 -0.51
N ASP A 217 -22.86 36.70 -0.86
CA ASP A 217 -23.58 36.07 -2.00
C ASP A 217 -23.65 36.97 -3.26
N THR A 218 -24.85 37.31 -3.75
CA THR A 218 -25.06 38.19 -4.90
C THR A 218 -25.17 39.67 -4.53
N CYS A 219 -24.96 40.03 -3.27
CA CYS A 219 -25.01 41.42 -2.82
C CYS A 219 -23.82 42.19 -3.36
N THR A 220 -24.10 43.22 -4.17
CA THR A 220 -23.06 44.00 -4.87
C THR A 220 -22.62 45.24 -4.11
N GLU A 221 -23.37 45.64 -3.08
CA GLU A 221 -23.07 46.83 -2.27
C GLU A 221 -22.07 46.49 -1.16
N GLU A 222 -21.10 47.38 -0.95
CA GLU A 222 -20.13 47.24 0.15
C GLU A 222 -20.86 47.25 1.51
N ASN A 223 -20.42 46.40 2.43
CA ASN A 223 -21.01 46.23 3.76
C ASN A 223 -22.45 45.71 3.77
N THR A 224 -22.92 45.01 2.74
CA THR A 224 -24.17 44.24 2.80
C THR A 224 -23.89 42.75 2.95
N LEU A 225 -24.72 42.07 3.75
CA LEU A 225 -24.73 40.62 3.89
C LEU A 225 -26.05 40.10 3.36
N CYS A 226 -25.99 38.98 2.65
CA CYS A 226 -27.17 38.28 2.20
C CYS A 226 -27.79 37.55 3.39
N ALA A 227 -28.94 38.03 3.83
CA ALA A 227 -29.69 37.48 4.95
C ALA A 227 -30.96 36.81 4.41
N PRO A 228 -31.08 35.47 4.49
CA PRO A 228 -32.33 34.78 4.18
C PRO A 228 -33.52 35.31 4.95
N SER A 229 -34.69 35.38 4.31
CA SER A 229 -35.92 35.89 4.93
C SER A 229 -36.27 35.14 6.22
N ALA A 230 -35.98 33.83 6.26
CA ALA A 230 -36.17 33.01 7.45
C ALA A 230 -35.27 33.38 8.65
N LEU A 231 -34.13 34.04 8.42
CA LEU A 231 -33.24 34.50 9.48
C LEU A 231 -33.54 35.93 9.94
N ILE A 232 -34.10 36.75 9.05
CA ILE A 232 -34.46 38.15 9.38
C ILE A 232 -35.81 38.23 10.10
N ASP A 233 -36.76 37.36 9.76
CA ASP A 233 -38.06 37.32 10.44
C ASP A 233 -37.99 36.47 11.72
N PRO A 234 -38.05 37.06 12.92
CA PRO A 234 -37.99 36.31 14.18
C PRO A 234 -39.21 35.41 14.39
N ALA A 235 -40.30 35.63 13.65
CA ALA A 235 -41.48 34.76 13.67
C ALA A 235 -41.32 33.55 12.74
N SER A 236 -40.44 33.65 11.74
CA SER A 236 -40.16 32.55 10.82
C SER A 236 -39.36 31.46 11.53
N ARG A 237 -39.75 30.21 11.33
CA ARG A 237 -38.99 29.05 11.78
C ARG A 237 -38.71 28.20 10.56
N PRO A 238 -37.44 27.84 10.31
CA PRO A 238 -37.12 26.91 9.25
C PRO A 238 -37.95 25.63 9.37
N ASP A 239 -38.44 25.13 8.23
CA ASP A 239 -39.18 23.87 8.23
C ASP A 239 -38.31 22.72 8.72
N ARG A 240 -38.93 21.76 9.39
CA ARG A 240 -38.25 20.55 9.83
C ARG A 240 -38.02 19.61 8.68
N CYS A 241 -36.88 18.92 8.72
CA CYS A 241 -36.55 17.89 7.77
C CYS A 241 -35.78 16.76 8.46
N ASP A 242 -35.82 15.59 7.83
CA ASP A 242 -34.97 14.47 8.21
C ASP A 242 -33.71 14.51 7.33
N SER A 243 -32.58 14.80 7.94
CA SER A 243 -31.28 14.80 7.26
C SER A 243 -30.82 13.36 7.01
N ILE A 244 -29.58 13.19 6.57
CA ILE A 244 -29.05 11.84 6.33
C ILE A 244 -29.08 11.01 7.61
N ALA A 245 -29.44 9.74 7.48
CA ALA A 245 -29.65 8.79 8.57
C ALA A 245 -30.83 9.12 9.51
N GLY A 246 -31.76 9.97 9.05
CA GLY A 246 -32.98 10.30 9.80
C GLY A 246 -32.72 11.17 11.02
N VAL A 247 -31.62 11.95 11.00
CA VAL A 247 -31.32 12.94 12.05
C VAL A 247 -32.21 14.17 11.84
N GLU A 248 -32.83 14.66 12.90
CA GLU A 248 -33.59 15.91 12.87
C GLU A 248 -32.73 17.06 12.33
N GLY A 249 -33.27 17.83 11.39
CA GLY A 249 -32.64 18.99 10.81
C GLY A 249 -33.62 20.13 10.52
N ARG A 250 -33.08 21.19 9.90
CA ARG A 250 -33.82 22.35 9.43
C ARG A 250 -33.52 22.64 7.97
N CYS A 251 -34.55 23.03 7.25
CA CYS A 251 -34.45 23.47 5.87
C CYS A 251 -33.80 24.85 5.82
N LEU A 252 -32.54 24.88 5.42
CA LEU A 252 -31.76 26.10 5.33
C LEU A 252 -31.36 26.37 3.87
N PRO A 253 -31.42 27.62 3.40
CA PRO A 253 -31.03 27.96 2.03
C PRO A 253 -29.58 27.58 1.73
N ALA A 254 -29.35 26.95 0.58
CA ALA A 254 -28.02 26.51 0.14
C ALA A 254 -27.04 27.68 -0.09
N CYS A 255 -27.55 28.90 -0.20
CA CYS A 255 -26.75 30.12 -0.34
C CYS A 255 -26.05 30.55 0.97
N LEU A 256 -26.45 30.04 2.14
CA LEU A 256 -25.74 30.30 3.39
C LEU A 256 -24.35 29.69 3.30
N PRO A 257 -23.24 30.43 3.53
CA PRO A 257 -21.89 29.92 3.29
C PRO A 257 -21.59 28.58 3.98
N ALA A 258 -22.04 28.40 5.23
CA ALA A 258 -21.86 27.17 5.98
C ALA A 258 -22.62 25.98 5.36
N ILE A 259 -23.81 26.22 4.80
CA ILE A 259 -24.66 25.20 4.18
C ILE A 259 -24.19 24.90 2.76
N GLY A 260 -23.87 25.94 1.98
CA GLY A 260 -23.35 25.81 0.62
C GLY A 260 -22.00 25.11 0.57
N ALA A 261 -21.11 25.36 1.54
CA ALA A 261 -19.84 24.63 1.67
C ALA A 261 -20.03 23.13 1.94
N GLN A 262 -21.20 22.73 2.43
CA GLN A 262 -21.58 21.35 2.72
C GLN A 262 -22.62 20.80 1.71
N ALA A 263 -22.87 21.49 0.58
CA ALA A 263 -23.92 21.10 -0.36
C ALA A 263 -23.77 19.69 -0.91
N ASP A 264 -22.54 19.18 -1.04
CA ASP A 264 -22.28 17.80 -1.49
C ASP A 264 -22.56 16.75 -0.40
N ARG A 265 -22.69 17.18 0.86
CA ARG A 265 -22.85 16.31 2.05
C ARG A 265 -24.24 16.39 2.65
N LEU A 266 -24.99 17.46 2.42
CA LEU A 266 -26.35 17.64 2.88
C LEU A 266 -27.33 17.20 1.78
N SER A 267 -28.38 16.47 2.17
CA SER A 267 -29.47 16.16 1.25
C SER A 267 -30.51 17.29 1.29
N GLN A 268 -31.23 17.49 0.18
CA GLN A 268 -32.41 18.35 0.19
C GLN A 268 -33.49 17.81 1.15
N GLY A 269 -33.60 16.49 1.30
CA GLY A 269 -34.57 15.87 2.21
C GLY A 269 -36.01 16.22 1.81
N SER A 270 -36.79 16.69 2.79
CA SER A 270 -38.15 17.22 2.61
C SER A 270 -38.19 18.73 2.34
N CYS A 271 -37.04 19.38 2.20
CA CYS A 271 -36.95 20.83 2.02
C CYS A 271 -37.32 21.27 0.61
N ASP A 272 -37.71 22.54 0.49
CA ASP A 272 -38.09 23.11 -0.80
C ASP A 272 -36.87 23.27 -1.72
N ALA A 273 -37.13 23.52 -3.00
CA ALA A 273 -36.07 23.67 -4.00
C ALA A 273 -35.18 24.88 -3.67
N GLY A 274 -33.87 24.64 -3.54
CA GLY A 274 -32.89 25.67 -3.14
C GLY A 274 -32.48 25.61 -1.67
N GLU A 275 -33.10 24.73 -0.88
CA GLU A 275 -32.75 24.48 0.51
C GLU A 275 -32.09 23.11 0.70
N LEU A 276 -31.32 22.98 1.78
CA LEU A 276 -30.68 21.76 2.20
C LEU A 276 -31.04 21.47 3.65
N CYS A 277 -31.19 20.19 3.98
CA CYS A 277 -31.53 19.74 5.31
C CYS A 277 -30.29 19.72 6.21
N ALA A 278 -30.07 20.83 6.92
CA ALA A 278 -28.97 20.97 7.86
C ALA A 278 -29.31 20.26 9.18
N PRO A 279 -28.56 19.23 9.61
CA PRO A 279 -28.88 18.49 10.82
C PRO A 279 -28.68 19.36 12.06
N CYS A 280 -29.50 19.17 13.11
CA CYS A 280 -29.37 19.89 14.38
C CYS A 280 -28.03 19.61 15.08
N PHE A 281 -27.53 18.40 14.92
CA PHE A 281 -26.27 17.92 15.48
C PHE A 281 -25.43 17.30 14.38
N ASP A 282 -24.11 17.49 14.43
CA ASP A 282 -23.20 16.83 13.52
C ASP A 282 -23.26 15.32 13.79
N PRO A 283 -23.65 14.49 12.80
CA PRO A 283 -23.86 13.06 13.01
C PRO A 283 -22.56 12.29 13.30
N THR A 284 -21.39 12.92 13.17
CA THR A 284 -20.08 12.30 13.41
C THR A 284 -19.59 12.43 14.85
N ASN A 285 -19.90 13.55 15.52
CA ASN A 285 -19.41 13.86 16.86
C ASN A 285 -20.50 14.28 17.86
N GLY A 286 -21.73 14.53 17.38
CA GLY A 286 -22.89 14.92 18.19
C GLY A 286 -22.89 16.39 18.64
N GLU A 287 -21.96 17.21 18.12
CA GLU A 287 -21.91 18.65 18.42
C GLU A 287 -23.06 19.39 17.76
N ASP A 288 -23.54 20.43 18.41
CA ASP A 288 -24.63 21.27 17.91
C ASP A 288 -24.15 22.11 16.72
N THR A 289 -24.81 21.97 15.57
CA THR A 289 -24.45 22.70 14.34
C THR A 289 -24.97 24.14 14.33
N GLY A 290 -25.85 24.49 15.28
CA GLY A 290 -26.61 25.74 15.32
C GLY A 290 -27.85 25.75 14.43
N ALA A 291 -28.04 24.77 13.52
CA ALA A 291 -29.14 24.76 12.55
C ALA A 291 -30.52 24.83 13.22
N CYS A 292 -30.65 24.19 14.40
CA CYS A 292 -31.91 24.13 15.13
C CYS A 292 -32.02 25.14 16.26
N ARG A 293 -31.06 26.07 16.42
CA ARG A 293 -31.16 27.20 17.37
C ARG A 293 -31.59 28.51 16.71
N LEU A 294 -31.77 28.49 15.40
CA LEU A 294 -32.23 29.65 14.64
C LEU A 294 -33.65 29.99 15.11
N ASN A 295 -33.84 31.27 15.50
CA ASN A 295 -35.10 31.82 15.99
C ASN A 295 -35.73 31.11 17.21
N GLY A 296 -34.88 30.56 18.08
CA GLY A 296 -35.32 29.94 19.34
C GLY A 296 -36.11 28.65 19.15
N ASP A 297 -35.96 28.00 18.00
CA ASP A 297 -36.27 26.59 17.87
C ASP A 297 -35.31 25.78 18.77
N GLU A 298 -35.74 24.62 19.25
CA GLU A 298 -34.89 23.69 20.00
C GLU A 298 -35.07 22.30 19.36
N PRO A 299 -33.99 21.50 19.20
CA PRO A 299 -34.10 20.12 18.75
C PRO A 299 -35.06 19.33 19.65
N GLU A 300 -35.99 18.59 19.06
CA GLU A 300 -36.86 17.67 19.79
C GLU A 300 -36.16 16.33 20.03
N ASP A 301 -35.36 15.90 19.05
CA ASP A 301 -34.60 14.66 19.11
C ASP A 301 -33.23 14.88 19.76
N PRO A 302 -32.76 13.92 20.58
CA PRO A 302 -31.40 13.96 21.10
C PRO A 302 -30.39 13.76 19.95
N PRO A 303 -29.12 14.21 20.12
CA PRO A 303 -28.07 13.97 19.13
C PRO A 303 -27.94 12.48 18.83
N THR A 304 -28.12 12.12 17.56
CA THR A 304 -27.84 10.79 17.03
C THR A 304 -26.48 10.83 16.34
N THR A 305 -25.55 10.00 16.79
CA THR A 305 -24.22 9.85 16.19
C THR A 305 -24.12 8.52 15.48
N PHE A 306 -23.36 8.46 14.40
CA PHE A 306 -22.97 7.21 13.77
C PHE A 306 -22.19 6.31 14.74
N ASP A 307 -22.35 5.00 14.59
CA ASP A 307 -21.59 4.03 15.36
C ASP A 307 -20.09 4.22 15.13
N ARG A 308 -19.31 4.14 16.21
CA ARG A 308 -17.87 4.32 16.15
C ARG A 308 -17.19 3.08 15.61
N CYS A 309 -16.26 3.27 14.69
CA CYS A 309 -15.45 2.22 14.09
C CYS A 309 -13.95 2.53 14.26
N CYS A 310 -13.06 1.71 13.68
CA CYS A 310 -11.61 1.96 13.70
C CYS A 310 -11.05 2.16 15.13
N GLY A 311 -11.48 1.36 16.11
CA GLY A 311 -11.04 1.53 17.50
C GLY A 311 -11.47 2.86 18.14
N GLY A 312 -12.50 3.51 17.60
CA GLY A 312 -13.07 4.74 18.14
C GLY A 312 -12.51 6.02 17.54
N ILE A 313 -11.73 5.98 16.46
CA ILE A 313 -11.25 7.18 15.73
C ILE A 313 -11.93 7.38 14.36
N GLY A 314 -13.01 6.63 14.10
CA GLY A 314 -13.84 6.79 12.93
C GLY A 314 -15.32 6.51 13.23
N ALA A 315 -16.14 6.73 12.22
CA ALA A 315 -17.59 6.55 12.27
C ALA A 315 -18.08 5.72 11.08
N CYS A 316 -19.12 4.92 11.30
CA CYS A 316 -19.82 4.15 10.28
C CYS A 316 -20.78 5.05 9.51
N VAL A 317 -20.28 5.66 8.44
CA VAL A 317 -21.04 6.61 7.62
C VAL A 317 -21.68 5.91 6.43
N PRO A 318 -22.91 6.30 6.01
CA PRO A 318 -23.49 5.79 4.77
C PRO A 318 -22.57 6.05 3.58
N SER A 319 -22.33 5.03 2.76
CA SER A 319 -21.47 5.11 1.56
C SER A 319 -21.85 6.26 0.60
N ALA A 320 -23.12 6.66 0.58
CA ALA A 320 -23.60 7.80 -0.19
C ALA A 320 -22.96 9.15 0.24
N LEU A 321 -22.57 9.29 1.51
CA LEU A 321 -21.90 10.49 2.06
C LEU A 321 -20.40 10.53 1.79
N VAL A 322 -19.82 9.39 1.41
CA VAL A 322 -18.40 9.31 1.08
C VAL A 322 -18.23 9.65 -0.40
N PRO A 323 -17.35 10.61 -0.76
CA PRO A 323 -17.00 10.89 -2.14
C PRO A 323 -16.62 9.61 -2.89
N GLU A 324 -17.08 9.45 -4.14
CA GLU A 324 -16.88 8.21 -4.91
C GLU A 324 -15.42 7.78 -4.99
N ALA A 325 -14.50 8.75 -5.10
CA ALA A 325 -13.04 8.51 -5.12
C ALA A 325 -12.47 7.92 -3.82
N GLN A 326 -13.13 8.13 -2.67
CA GLN A 326 -12.69 7.64 -1.37
C GLN A 326 -13.34 6.31 -0.98
N ARG A 327 -14.49 5.94 -1.58
CA ARG A 327 -15.24 4.72 -1.20
C ARG A 327 -14.42 3.44 -1.30
N SER A 328 -13.54 3.32 -2.30
CA SER A 328 -12.68 2.14 -2.49
C SER A 328 -11.55 2.04 -1.46
N GLN A 329 -11.28 3.11 -0.71
CA GLN A 329 -10.23 3.17 0.29
C GLN A 329 -10.73 2.87 1.71
N LEU A 330 -12.06 2.85 1.91
CA LEU A 330 -12.69 2.57 3.20
C LEU A 330 -13.17 1.11 3.28
N GLY A 331 -13.04 0.50 4.45
CA GLY A 331 -13.50 -0.86 4.72
C GLY A 331 -14.96 -0.91 5.17
N THR A 332 -15.64 -2.01 4.83
CA THR A 332 -16.95 -2.38 5.42
C THR A 332 -16.79 -3.26 6.67
N ASP A 333 -15.59 -3.76 6.94
CA ASP A 333 -15.29 -4.82 7.91
C ASP A 333 -15.58 -4.45 9.38
N THR A 334 -15.67 -3.16 9.68
CA THR A 334 -15.85 -2.67 11.05
C THR A 334 -17.27 -2.18 11.33
N CYS A 335 -18.13 -2.06 10.32
CA CYS A 335 -19.50 -1.58 10.45
C CYS A 335 -20.49 -2.74 10.29
N GLU A 336 -21.41 -2.91 11.25
CA GLU A 336 -22.33 -4.07 11.25
C GLU A 336 -23.42 -3.97 10.17
N ASP A 337 -23.80 -2.75 9.77
CA ASP A 337 -24.87 -2.52 8.81
C ASP A 337 -24.40 -2.46 7.34
N GLU A 338 -25.15 -3.12 6.46
CA GLU A 338 -24.91 -3.08 5.02
C GLU A 338 -25.06 -1.65 4.46
N GLY A 339 -24.06 -1.21 3.70
CA GLY A 339 -24.07 0.12 3.06
C GLY A 339 -23.37 1.23 3.87
N LEU A 340 -22.91 0.93 5.08
CA LEU A 340 -22.02 1.81 5.85
C LEU A 340 -20.55 1.51 5.53
N LEU A 341 -19.73 2.56 5.52
CA LEU A 341 -18.28 2.48 5.40
C LEU A 341 -17.67 3.04 6.69
N CYS A 342 -16.63 2.39 7.20
CA CYS A 342 -15.87 2.93 8.31
C CYS A 342 -14.99 4.08 7.80
N ALA A 343 -15.41 5.32 8.06
CA ALA A 343 -14.67 6.52 7.70
C ALA A 343 -13.99 7.11 8.95
N PRO A 344 -12.66 7.19 8.99
CA PRO A 344 -11.94 7.92 10.03
C PRO A 344 -12.37 9.38 10.14
N ASP A 345 -12.41 9.93 11.36
CA ASP A 345 -12.91 11.29 11.62
C ASP A 345 -12.18 12.36 10.81
N ALA A 346 -10.85 12.21 10.65
CA ALA A 346 -10.04 13.14 9.86
C ALA A 346 -10.45 13.17 8.38
N LEU A 347 -10.86 12.03 7.82
CA LEU A 347 -11.35 11.97 6.44
C LEU A 347 -12.74 12.62 6.32
N ILE A 348 -13.62 12.40 7.30
CA ILE A 348 -14.95 13.01 7.30
C ILE A 348 -14.85 14.54 7.49
N ALA A 349 -13.99 15.00 8.39
CA ALA A 349 -13.74 16.42 8.65
C ALA A 349 -13.07 17.15 7.48
N GLY A 350 -12.59 16.42 6.45
CA GLY A 350 -11.82 17.01 5.35
C GLY A 350 -10.47 17.57 5.81
N ALA A 351 -9.96 17.11 6.95
CA ALA A 351 -8.68 17.57 7.48
C ALA A 351 -7.54 17.02 6.61
N GLU A 352 -6.60 17.87 6.25
CA GLU A 352 -5.36 17.43 5.59
C GLU A 352 -4.57 16.52 6.55
N PRO A 353 -4.20 15.30 6.13
CA PRO A 353 -3.41 14.41 6.96
C PRO A 353 -2.06 15.05 7.34
N THR A 354 -1.60 14.83 8.57
CA THR A 354 -0.27 15.31 8.99
C THR A 354 0.83 14.65 8.16
N SER A 355 1.79 15.43 7.68
CA SER A 355 2.96 14.91 6.94
C SER A 355 3.92 14.12 7.83
N CYS A 356 4.57 13.13 7.26
CA CYS A 356 5.53 12.27 7.95
C CYS A 356 6.60 11.74 7.00
N ARG A 357 7.67 11.16 7.54
CA ARG A 357 8.70 10.44 6.78
C ARG A 357 8.49 8.93 6.91
N SER A 358 8.23 8.28 5.78
CA SER A 358 7.93 6.85 5.68
C SER A 358 9.19 6.05 5.33
N LEU A 359 9.00 4.88 4.75
CA LEU A 359 10.05 3.97 4.30
C LEU A 359 11.01 4.65 3.32
N GLY A 360 12.31 4.49 3.54
CA GLY A 360 13.33 5.10 2.69
C GLY A 360 13.40 6.63 2.77
N ASP A 361 12.86 7.24 3.85
CA ASP A 361 12.74 8.70 4.01
C ASP A 361 11.79 9.34 2.97
N ALA A 362 10.95 8.54 2.31
CA ALA A 362 9.94 9.02 1.39
C ALA A 362 8.90 9.89 2.12
N GLU A 363 8.44 10.94 1.43
CA GLU A 363 7.29 11.72 1.88
C GLU A 363 6.07 10.81 2.08
N GLY A 364 5.35 11.01 3.19
CA GLY A 364 4.13 10.29 3.48
C GLY A 364 3.12 11.11 4.27
N ARG A 365 2.00 10.46 4.59
CA ARG A 365 0.92 11.00 5.41
C ARG A 365 0.56 10.05 6.54
N CYS A 366 0.25 10.64 7.69
CA CYS A 366 -0.25 9.90 8.84
C CYS A 366 -1.68 9.47 8.58
N LEU A 367 -1.86 8.20 8.24
CA LEU A 367 -3.16 7.62 7.93
C LEU A 367 -3.57 6.61 9.00
N PRO A 368 -4.88 6.55 9.36
CA PRO A 368 -5.39 5.62 10.34
C PRO A 368 -5.01 4.18 10.02
N SER A 369 -4.50 3.44 11.01
CA SER A 369 -4.04 2.07 10.82
C SER A 369 -5.15 1.07 10.48
N CYS A 370 -6.41 1.47 10.66
CA CYS A 370 -7.59 0.67 10.33
C CYS A 370 -8.01 0.77 8.86
N LEU A 371 -7.48 1.73 8.08
CA LEU A 371 -7.79 1.79 6.65
C LEU A 371 -7.30 0.49 6.00
N PRO A 372 -8.10 -0.24 5.21
CA PRO A 372 -7.71 -1.56 4.70
C PRO A 372 -6.35 -1.60 3.99
N SER A 373 -6.02 -0.56 3.20
CA SER A 373 -4.74 -0.42 2.51
C SER A 373 -3.56 -0.25 3.47
N ILE A 374 -3.78 0.39 4.62
CA ILE A 374 -2.79 0.64 5.66
C ILE A 374 -2.67 -0.56 6.59
N ALA A 375 -3.80 -1.15 7.00
CA ALA A 375 -3.87 -2.35 7.82
C ALA A 375 -3.13 -3.52 7.18
N ALA A 376 -3.29 -3.72 5.87
CA ALA A 376 -2.57 -4.74 5.11
C ALA A 376 -1.05 -4.55 5.08
N GLN A 377 -0.57 -3.34 5.40
CA GLN A 377 0.85 -2.98 5.42
C GLN A 377 1.34 -2.61 6.81
N ALA A 378 0.55 -2.85 7.86
CA ALA A 378 0.82 -2.31 9.20
C ALA A 378 2.17 -2.76 9.77
N ASP A 379 2.61 -3.98 9.46
CA ASP A 379 3.91 -4.52 9.90
C ASP A 379 5.11 -3.84 9.22
N ARG A 380 4.88 -3.12 8.11
CA ARG A 380 5.92 -2.49 7.30
C ARG A 380 5.96 -0.98 7.50
N LEU A 381 4.82 -0.34 7.70
CA LEU A 381 4.75 1.12 7.78
C LEU A 381 5.21 1.61 9.17
N PRO A 382 6.14 2.58 9.23
CA PRO A 382 6.55 3.14 10.51
C PRO A 382 5.46 4.05 11.08
N GLN A 383 5.32 4.09 12.40
CA GLN A 383 4.50 5.12 13.04
C GLN A 383 5.11 6.52 12.86
N SER A 384 6.45 6.64 12.88
CA SER A 384 7.17 7.91 12.65
C SER A 384 6.66 9.04 13.59
N THR A 385 6.33 10.22 13.04
CA THR A 385 5.72 11.34 13.76
C THR A 385 4.21 11.21 13.97
N CYS A 386 3.60 10.11 13.53
CA CYS A 386 2.15 9.90 13.60
C CYS A 386 1.69 9.52 15.00
N THR A 387 0.42 9.82 15.30
CA THR A 387 -0.22 9.44 16.57
C THR A 387 -0.40 7.93 16.68
N GLU A 388 -0.69 7.42 17.88
CA GLU A 388 -0.70 5.97 18.22
C GLU A 388 -1.62 5.11 17.34
N ALA A 389 -2.65 5.70 16.74
CA ALA A 389 -3.60 5.02 15.85
C ALA A 389 -3.32 5.25 14.34
N HIS A 390 -2.18 5.85 13.99
CA HIS A 390 -1.84 6.22 12.62
C HIS A 390 -0.47 5.66 12.23
N LEU A 391 -0.35 5.25 10.97
CA LEU A 391 0.90 4.82 10.37
C LEU A 391 1.28 5.78 9.24
N CYS A 392 2.57 5.94 9.01
CA CYS A 392 3.09 6.81 7.98
C CYS A 392 3.06 6.12 6.62
N ALA A 393 1.99 6.33 5.86
CA ALA A 393 1.83 5.79 4.51
C ALA A 393 2.60 6.64 3.50
N PRO A 394 3.50 6.07 2.68
CA PRO A 394 4.27 6.85 1.72
C PRO A 394 3.37 7.34 0.56
N CYS A 395 3.63 8.52 0.00
CA CYS A 395 2.90 9.04 -1.16
C CYS A 395 3.05 8.16 -2.40
N TYR A 396 4.25 7.59 -2.57
CA TYR A 396 4.59 6.69 -3.65
C TYR A 396 5.11 5.38 -3.07
N ASP A 397 4.77 4.26 -3.70
CA ASP A 397 5.33 2.96 -3.33
C ASP A 397 6.86 3.02 -3.54
N PRO A 398 7.68 2.77 -2.51
CA PRO A 398 9.13 2.93 -2.60
C PRO A 398 9.81 1.88 -3.49
N ILE A 399 9.08 0.88 -3.99
CA ILE A 399 9.56 -0.19 -4.87
C ILE A 399 9.19 0.11 -6.31
N SER A 400 7.91 0.39 -6.59
CA SER A 400 7.41 0.60 -7.95
C SER A 400 7.46 2.07 -8.39
N GLY A 401 7.44 3.02 -7.43
CA GLY A 401 7.27 4.45 -7.68
C GLY A 401 5.84 4.84 -8.05
N GLU A 402 4.88 3.91 -7.98
CA GLU A 402 3.47 4.19 -8.25
C GLU A 402 2.84 4.97 -7.10
N ASP A 403 1.87 5.82 -7.42
CA ASP A 403 1.14 6.62 -6.44
C ASP A 403 0.26 5.71 -5.57
N THR A 404 0.44 5.75 -4.25
CA THR A 404 -0.33 4.91 -3.31
C THR A 404 -1.71 5.49 -3.02
N GLY A 405 -1.97 6.73 -3.43
CA GLY A 405 -3.14 7.52 -3.07
C GLY A 405 -3.06 8.14 -1.68
N ALA A 406 -2.05 7.83 -0.86
CA ALA A 406 -1.94 8.32 0.52
C ALA A 406 -1.91 9.85 0.61
N CYS A 407 -1.32 10.49 -0.39
CA CYS A 407 -1.16 11.94 -0.47
C CYS A 407 -2.14 12.59 -1.46
N ARG A 408 -3.21 11.89 -1.89
CA ARG A 408 -4.34 12.48 -2.65
C ARG A 408 -5.60 12.62 -1.82
N LEU A 409 -5.55 12.19 -0.56
CA LEU A 409 -6.65 12.32 0.37
C LEU A 409 -6.88 13.81 0.64
N ASN A 410 -8.13 14.25 0.45
CA ASN A 410 -8.56 15.64 0.65
C ASN A 410 -7.87 16.68 -0.25
N GLY A 411 -7.45 16.29 -1.46
CA GLY A 411 -6.90 17.23 -2.44
C GLY A 411 -5.44 17.63 -2.20
N ASP A 412 -4.83 17.05 -1.18
CA ASP A 412 -3.39 17.07 -0.96
C ASP A 412 -2.64 16.53 -2.20
N MET A 413 -1.39 16.96 -2.37
CA MET A 413 -0.51 16.48 -3.43
C MET A 413 0.90 16.27 -2.86
N PRO A 414 1.64 15.25 -3.31
CA PRO A 414 3.04 15.09 -2.93
C PRO A 414 3.87 16.32 -3.32
N ASP A 415 4.66 16.84 -2.38
CA ASP A 415 5.63 17.92 -2.63
C ASP A 415 6.92 17.38 -3.26
N GLU A 416 7.26 16.12 -2.97
CA GLU A 416 8.47 15.44 -3.42
C GLU A 416 8.15 14.40 -4.51
N PRO A 417 9.06 14.19 -5.49
CA PRO A 417 8.91 13.11 -6.45
C PRO A 417 9.04 11.74 -5.77
N ALA A 418 8.57 10.68 -6.45
CA ALA A 418 8.71 9.31 -5.97
C ALA A 418 10.18 8.98 -5.60
N ASN A 419 10.41 8.67 -4.31
CA ASN A 419 11.69 8.21 -3.81
C ASN A 419 11.71 6.68 -3.83
N THR A 420 12.28 6.10 -4.88
CA THR A 420 12.34 4.65 -5.06
C THR A 420 13.69 4.09 -4.60
N PHE A 421 13.66 2.87 -4.08
CA PHE A 421 14.87 2.13 -3.75
C PHE A 421 15.69 1.83 -5.01
N ASP A 422 17.02 1.87 -4.87
CA ASP A 422 17.95 1.51 -5.95
C ASP A 422 17.63 0.12 -6.51
N ARG A 423 17.62 -0.01 -7.84
CA ARG A 423 17.33 -1.29 -8.49
C ARG A 423 18.55 -2.21 -8.41
N CYS A 424 18.28 -3.47 -8.10
CA CYS A 424 19.28 -4.51 -7.92
C CYS A 424 18.94 -5.73 -8.81
N CYS A 425 19.76 -6.78 -8.80
CA CYS A 425 19.51 -7.99 -9.61
C CYS A 425 19.39 -7.76 -11.14
N GLY A 426 19.98 -6.70 -11.70
CA GLY A 426 19.76 -6.36 -13.11
C GLY A 426 18.36 -5.78 -13.40
N GLY A 427 17.73 -5.18 -12.39
CA GLY A 427 16.48 -4.44 -12.53
C GLY A 427 15.22 -5.24 -12.18
N ILE A 428 15.33 -6.42 -11.58
CA ILE A 428 14.19 -7.27 -11.14
C ILE A 428 14.01 -7.31 -9.62
N GLY A 429 14.77 -6.49 -8.90
CA GLY A 429 14.64 -6.31 -7.45
C GLY A 429 15.00 -4.89 -7.03
N ALA A 430 14.81 -4.61 -5.75
CA ALA A 430 15.10 -3.35 -5.11
C ALA A 430 16.03 -3.52 -3.89
N CYS A 431 16.88 -2.53 -3.64
CA CYS A 431 17.74 -2.46 -2.47
C CYS A 431 16.96 -1.96 -1.27
N VAL A 432 16.38 -2.90 -0.53
CA VAL A 432 15.51 -2.59 0.61
C VAL A 432 16.33 -2.64 1.89
N PRO A 433 16.20 -1.67 2.82
CA PRO A 433 16.82 -1.76 4.14
C PRO A 433 16.48 -3.09 4.83
N SER A 434 17.49 -3.76 5.38
CA SER A 434 17.33 -5.08 6.02
C SER A 434 16.28 -5.11 7.14
N THR A 435 16.02 -3.96 7.78
CA THR A 435 14.96 -3.81 8.80
C THR A 435 13.56 -4.04 8.26
N LEU A 436 13.32 -3.82 6.96
CA LEU A 436 12.03 -4.02 6.30
C LEU A 436 11.85 -5.44 5.75
N VAL A 437 12.93 -6.22 5.70
CA VAL A 437 12.89 -7.63 5.32
C VAL A 437 12.59 -8.46 6.56
N PRO A 438 11.55 -9.32 6.55
CA PRO A 438 11.27 -10.27 7.63
C PRO A 438 12.51 -11.06 8.01
N GLU A 439 12.75 -11.27 9.31
CA GLU A 439 13.98 -11.89 9.81
C GLU A 439 14.25 -13.27 9.17
N ALA A 440 13.20 -14.05 8.93
CA ALA A 440 13.29 -15.37 8.29
C ALA A 440 13.77 -15.33 6.81
N GLN A 441 13.63 -14.20 6.13
CA GLN A 441 14.02 -14.03 4.72
C GLN A 441 15.40 -13.39 4.56
N ARG A 442 15.91 -12.69 5.57
CA ARG A 442 17.18 -11.94 5.48
C ARG A 442 18.37 -12.79 5.05
N SER A 443 18.45 -14.04 5.50
CA SER A 443 19.55 -14.95 5.14
C SER A 443 19.47 -15.48 3.70
N GLN A 444 18.34 -15.27 3.02
CA GLN A 444 18.11 -15.72 1.64
C GLN A 444 18.46 -14.63 0.61
N LEU A 445 18.62 -13.38 1.06
CA LEU A 445 18.92 -12.23 0.22
C LEU A 445 20.41 -11.89 0.27
N GLY A 446 20.95 -11.44 -0.88
CA GLY A 446 22.33 -10.96 -1.00
C GLY A 446 22.45 -9.45 -0.79
N THR A 447 23.65 -8.97 -0.48
CA THR A 447 24.02 -7.54 -0.51
C THR A 447 24.69 -7.14 -1.83
N ASP A 448 24.84 -8.09 -2.75
CA ASP A 448 25.84 -8.14 -3.82
C ASP A 448 25.71 -7.04 -4.88
N THR A 449 24.54 -6.42 -5.02
CA THR A 449 24.31 -5.30 -5.94
C THR A 449 23.87 -4.00 -5.26
N CYS A 450 23.70 -4.00 -3.94
CA CYS A 450 23.28 -2.82 -3.19
C CYS A 450 24.49 -2.04 -2.67
N THR A 451 24.52 -0.76 -2.96
CA THR A 451 25.60 0.17 -2.58
C THR A 451 25.49 0.64 -1.13
N GLU A 452 24.26 0.69 -0.60
CA GLU A 452 23.98 1.13 0.76
C GLU A 452 24.31 0.06 1.81
N THR A 453 24.97 0.48 2.89
CA THR A 453 25.30 -0.42 4.00
C THR A 453 24.05 -0.81 4.75
N GLY A 454 23.75 -2.11 4.81
CA GLY A 454 22.57 -2.65 5.50
C GLY A 454 21.33 -2.81 4.62
N ALA A 455 21.41 -2.50 3.32
CA ALA A 455 20.41 -2.86 2.34
C ALA A 455 20.61 -4.30 1.83
N LEU A 456 19.50 -5.00 1.61
CA LEU A 456 19.45 -6.31 0.99
C LEU A 456 18.77 -6.19 -0.37
N CYS A 457 19.29 -6.89 -1.36
CA CYS A 457 18.67 -6.94 -2.67
C CYS A 457 17.48 -7.90 -2.62
N ALA A 458 16.27 -7.34 -2.55
CA ALA A 458 15.03 -8.07 -2.46
C ALA A 458 14.33 -8.06 -3.84
N PRO A 459 14.12 -9.23 -4.46
CA PRO A 459 13.30 -9.33 -5.67
C PRO A 459 11.90 -8.73 -5.54
N ASP A 460 11.38 -8.14 -6.61
CA ASP A 460 10.05 -7.50 -6.58
C ASP A 460 8.96 -8.47 -6.14
N ALA A 461 9.00 -9.72 -6.60
CA ALA A 461 8.04 -10.76 -6.22
C ALA A 461 8.07 -11.08 -4.70
N LEU A 462 9.23 -10.97 -4.06
CA LEU A 462 9.34 -11.18 -2.61
C LEU A 462 8.79 -9.98 -1.83
N ILE A 463 8.97 -8.77 -2.32
CA ILE A 463 8.51 -7.57 -1.61
C ILE A 463 7.02 -7.32 -1.83
N ALA A 464 6.52 -7.53 -3.05
CA ALA A 464 5.10 -7.35 -3.41
C ALA A 464 4.16 -8.36 -2.73
N GLY A 465 4.70 -9.40 -2.09
CA GLY A 465 3.90 -10.46 -1.46
C GLY A 465 3.15 -11.33 -2.47
N SER A 466 3.49 -11.23 -3.76
CA SER A 466 2.92 -12.11 -4.79
C SER A 466 3.54 -13.50 -4.69
N GLU A 467 2.70 -14.53 -4.87
CA GLU A 467 3.19 -15.90 -5.00
C GLU A 467 4.09 -16.00 -6.25
N PRO A 468 5.30 -16.57 -6.15
CA PRO A 468 6.15 -16.75 -7.31
C PRO A 468 5.44 -17.60 -8.37
N THR A 469 5.64 -17.28 -9.66
CA THR A 469 5.06 -18.08 -10.74
C THR A 469 5.50 -19.55 -10.63
N THR A 470 4.53 -20.47 -10.66
CA THR A 470 4.78 -21.91 -10.70
C THR A 470 5.49 -22.30 -11.99
N CYS A 471 6.46 -23.20 -11.92
CA CYS A 471 7.16 -23.74 -13.08
C CYS A 471 7.38 -25.24 -12.94
N ARG A 472 7.70 -25.89 -14.06
CA ARG A 472 8.13 -27.30 -14.09
C ARG A 472 9.64 -27.35 -14.14
N SER A 473 10.22 -27.83 -13.04
CA SER A 473 11.66 -27.97 -12.88
C SER A 473 12.14 -29.31 -13.43
N ILE A 474 13.24 -29.83 -12.88
CA ILE A 474 13.88 -31.07 -13.28
C ILE A 474 12.90 -32.25 -13.16
N ASP A 475 12.82 -33.09 -14.19
CA ASP A 475 11.92 -34.26 -14.26
C ASP A 475 10.43 -33.93 -13.99
N ASP A 476 9.98 -32.75 -14.45
CA ASP A 476 8.59 -32.26 -14.32
C ASP A 476 8.13 -32.01 -12.88
N SER A 477 9.08 -31.96 -11.93
CA SER A 477 8.79 -31.60 -10.54
C SER A 477 8.29 -30.17 -10.41
N GLU A 478 7.38 -29.95 -9.45
CA GLU A 478 6.91 -28.63 -9.09
C GLU A 478 8.07 -27.72 -8.63
N GLY A 479 8.10 -26.49 -9.14
CA GLY A 479 9.04 -25.47 -8.74
C GLY A 479 8.45 -24.06 -8.78
N ARG A 480 9.29 -23.08 -8.44
CA ARG A 480 8.98 -21.66 -8.48
C ARG A 480 10.02 -20.88 -9.29
N CYS A 481 9.54 -19.90 -10.03
CA CYS A 481 10.38 -18.98 -10.76
C CYS A 481 11.03 -18.00 -9.80
N LEU A 482 12.30 -18.24 -9.49
CA LEU A 482 13.09 -17.42 -8.58
C LEU A 482 14.21 -16.70 -9.33
N PRO A 483 14.51 -15.44 -9.00
CA PRO A 483 15.60 -14.70 -9.63
C PRO A 483 16.95 -15.38 -9.48
N ALA A 484 17.72 -15.44 -10.58
CA ALA A 484 19.06 -16.01 -10.59
C ALA A 484 20.06 -15.26 -9.69
N CYS A 485 19.73 -14.03 -9.30
CA CYS A 485 20.55 -13.21 -8.40
C CYS A 485 20.40 -13.59 -6.92
N LEU A 486 19.39 -14.38 -6.54
CA LEU A 486 19.31 -14.88 -5.16
C LEU A 486 20.52 -15.80 -4.93
N PRO A 487 21.35 -15.61 -3.88
CA PRO A 487 22.60 -16.34 -3.71
C PRO A 487 22.47 -17.87 -3.81
N ALA A 488 21.40 -18.43 -3.22
CA ALA A 488 21.11 -19.87 -3.30
C ALA A 488 20.76 -20.35 -4.73
N ILE A 489 20.06 -19.52 -5.51
CA ILE A 489 19.65 -19.84 -6.89
C ILE A 489 20.81 -19.61 -7.85
N GLY A 490 21.54 -18.51 -7.71
CA GLY A 490 22.74 -18.20 -8.51
C GLY A 490 23.83 -19.26 -8.35
N ALA A 491 24.02 -19.79 -7.14
CA ALA A 491 24.94 -20.90 -6.89
C ALA A 491 24.56 -22.21 -7.61
N GLN A 492 23.30 -22.34 -8.02
CA GLN A 492 22.75 -23.50 -8.73
C GLN A 492 22.39 -23.19 -10.20
N ALA A 493 22.78 -22.02 -10.72
CA ALA A 493 22.31 -21.53 -12.01
C ALA A 493 22.59 -22.50 -13.18
N ASP A 494 23.71 -23.23 -13.13
CA ASP A 494 24.07 -24.21 -14.16
C ASP A 494 23.20 -25.49 -14.14
N ARG A 495 22.47 -25.73 -13.04
CA ARG A 495 21.63 -26.94 -12.83
C ARG A 495 20.15 -26.65 -13.00
N LEU A 496 19.74 -25.39 -12.83
CA LEU A 496 18.35 -24.98 -12.93
C LEU A 496 18.05 -24.54 -14.36
N SER A 497 16.94 -25.03 -14.91
CA SER A 497 16.46 -24.54 -16.21
C SER A 497 15.66 -23.25 -16.01
N GLN A 498 15.61 -22.39 -17.03
CA GLN A 498 14.67 -21.28 -17.03
C GLN A 498 13.22 -21.79 -17.08
N GLY A 499 12.95 -22.93 -17.73
CA GLY A 499 11.61 -23.49 -17.84
C GLY A 499 10.61 -22.50 -18.46
N THR A 500 9.48 -22.29 -17.78
CA THR A 500 8.46 -21.28 -18.13
C THR A 500 8.71 -19.91 -17.49
N CYS A 501 9.83 -19.74 -16.79
CA CYS A 501 10.12 -18.52 -16.05
C CYS A 501 10.54 -17.36 -16.97
N GLY A 502 10.21 -16.13 -16.53
CA GLY A 502 10.63 -14.90 -17.21
C GLY A 502 12.16 -14.76 -17.28
N ALA A 503 12.63 -13.84 -18.12
CA ALA A 503 14.06 -13.55 -18.21
C ALA A 503 14.65 -13.19 -16.83
N GLY A 504 15.86 -13.68 -16.54
CA GLY A 504 16.53 -13.47 -15.24
C GLY A 504 16.03 -14.36 -14.10
N HIS A 505 15.05 -15.23 -14.34
CA HIS A 505 14.54 -16.20 -13.36
C HIS A 505 14.91 -17.62 -13.75
N LEU A 506 15.06 -18.49 -12.75
CA LEU A 506 15.33 -19.91 -12.88
C LEU A 506 14.26 -20.70 -12.12
N CYS A 507 13.93 -21.88 -12.64
CA CYS A 507 12.92 -22.73 -12.04
C CYS A 507 13.51 -23.56 -10.91
N ALA A 508 13.43 -23.04 -9.68
CA ALA A 508 13.92 -23.70 -8.48
C ALA A 508 12.90 -24.76 -8.01
N PRO A 509 13.29 -26.04 -7.88
CA PRO A 509 12.36 -27.09 -7.46
C PRO A 509 11.97 -26.91 -5.99
N CYS A 510 10.75 -27.27 -5.61
CA CYS A 510 10.28 -27.20 -4.21
C CYS A 510 11.11 -28.09 -3.28
N PHE A 511 11.53 -29.24 -3.78
CA PHE A 511 12.33 -30.22 -3.08
C PHE A 511 13.59 -30.52 -3.89
N ASP A 512 14.71 -30.72 -3.20
CA ASP A 512 15.93 -31.19 -3.82
C ASP A 512 15.66 -32.59 -4.39
N PRO A 513 15.78 -32.80 -5.71
CA PRO A 513 15.41 -34.08 -6.34
C PRO A 513 16.36 -35.23 -5.97
N ILE A 514 17.47 -34.96 -5.27
CA ILE A 514 18.40 -35.97 -4.75
C ILE A 514 18.01 -36.36 -3.33
N SER A 515 17.98 -35.38 -2.42
CA SER A 515 17.77 -35.66 -0.99
C SER A 515 16.29 -35.72 -0.57
N GLY A 516 15.39 -35.17 -1.38
CA GLY A 516 13.99 -34.93 -1.03
C GLY A 516 13.80 -33.82 0.01
N ALA A 517 14.88 -33.13 0.40
CA ALA A 517 14.82 -32.03 1.35
C ALA A 517 14.12 -30.81 0.73
N ASP A 518 13.36 -30.08 1.53
CA ASP A 518 12.73 -28.84 1.11
C ASP A 518 13.82 -27.79 0.80
N THR A 519 13.78 -27.22 -0.41
CA THR A 519 14.74 -26.19 -0.83
C THR A 519 14.39 -24.80 -0.30
N GLY A 520 13.18 -24.64 0.25
CA GLY A 520 12.58 -23.37 0.61
C GLY A 520 11.97 -22.62 -0.58
N ALA A 521 12.17 -23.06 -1.82
CA ALA A 521 11.71 -22.35 -3.02
C ALA A 521 10.19 -22.15 -3.05
N CYS A 522 9.45 -23.11 -2.49
CA CYS A 522 8.00 -23.12 -2.44
C CYS A 522 7.45 -22.83 -1.04
N ARG A 523 8.24 -22.18 -0.16
CA ARG A 523 7.74 -21.61 1.11
C ARG A 523 7.81 -20.08 1.13
N LEU A 524 8.29 -19.49 0.04
CA LEU A 524 8.34 -18.05 -0.12
C LEU A 524 6.91 -17.53 -0.19
N ASN A 525 6.59 -16.55 0.66
CA ASN A 525 5.26 -15.92 0.75
C ASN A 525 4.12 -16.86 1.17
N GLY A 526 4.41 -17.91 1.94
CA GLY A 526 3.37 -18.80 2.49
C GLY A 526 2.78 -19.80 1.49
N ASP A 527 3.32 -19.82 0.28
CA ASP A 527 3.11 -20.88 -0.70
C ASP A 527 3.49 -22.25 -0.08
N MET A 528 2.82 -23.31 -0.50
CA MET A 528 3.16 -24.67 -0.12
C MET A 528 3.15 -25.55 -1.38
N PRO A 529 4.09 -26.49 -1.51
CA PRO A 529 4.06 -27.43 -2.64
C PRO A 529 2.73 -28.22 -2.65
N ASP A 530 2.08 -28.27 -3.81
CA ASP A 530 0.92 -29.13 -4.05
C ASP A 530 1.35 -30.59 -4.27
N GLU A 531 2.56 -30.78 -4.80
CA GLU A 531 3.13 -32.08 -5.11
C GLU A 531 4.08 -32.59 -3.99
N PRO A 532 4.08 -33.90 -3.68
CA PRO A 532 5.03 -34.47 -2.73
C PRO A 532 6.46 -34.41 -3.29
N ALA A 533 7.45 -34.47 -2.39
CA ALA A 533 8.86 -34.51 -2.77
C ALA A 533 9.15 -35.64 -3.76
N TYR A 534 9.57 -35.25 -4.97
CA TYR A 534 10.11 -36.18 -5.97
C TYR A 534 11.58 -36.43 -5.66
N THR A 535 11.97 -37.70 -5.56
CA THR A 535 13.37 -38.11 -5.48
C THR A 535 13.73 -39.00 -6.65
N PHE A 536 14.95 -38.88 -7.14
CA PHE A 536 15.45 -39.78 -8.17
C PHE A 536 15.47 -41.22 -7.65
N PRO A 537 15.17 -42.23 -8.51
CA PRO A 537 15.32 -43.62 -8.13
C PRO A 537 16.76 -43.92 -7.68
N ASN A 538 16.91 -44.68 -6.60
CA ASN A 538 18.22 -45.09 -6.12
C ASN A 538 18.90 -46.05 -7.10
N CYS A 539 20.22 -45.93 -7.22
CA CYS A 539 21.10 -46.86 -7.89
C CYS A 539 22.27 -47.22 -6.96
N CYS A 540 23.31 -47.91 -7.44
CA CYS A 540 24.52 -48.15 -6.64
C CYS A 540 24.25 -48.87 -5.28
N GLY A 541 23.19 -49.69 -5.20
CA GLY A 541 22.79 -50.34 -3.95
C GLY A 541 22.29 -49.38 -2.87
N GLY A 542 21.80 -48.19 -3.25
CA GLY A 542 21.31 -47.16 -2.34
C GLY A 542 22.34 -46.09 -1.97
N LEU A 543 23.51 -46.07 -2.62
CA LEU A 543 24.57 -45.07 -2.40
C LEU A 543 24.64 -44.02 -3.53
N GLY A 544 23.64 -44.04 -4.42
CA GLY A 544 23.58 -43.15 -5.57
C GLY A 544 22.17 -42.99 -6.08
N SER A 545 22.01 -42.02 -6.96
CA SER A 545 20.74 -41.56 -7.51
C SER A 545 20.78 -41.60 -9.05
N CYS A 546 19.69 -42.04 -9.68
CA CYS A 546 19.52 -42.05 -11.12
C CYS A 546 19.19 -40.65 -11.65
N VAL A 547 20.23 -39.89 -11.99
CA VAL A 547 20.12 -38.49 -12.43
C VAL A 547 20.11 -38.36 -13.96
N PRO A 548 19.38 -37.39 -14.53
CA PRO A 548 19.54 -36.99 -15.92
C PRO A 548 21.00 -36.58 -16.24
N PRO A 549 21.55 -36.93 -17.42
CA PRO A 549 22.92 -36.58 -17.80
C PRO A 549 23.26 -35.09 -17.74
N ASP A 550 22.26 -34.23 -17.88
CA ASP A 550 22.40 -32.77 -17.88
C ASP A 550 22.63 -32.18 -16.48
N LEU A 551 22.30 -32.93 -15.42
CA LEU A 551 22.58 -32.52 -14.02
C LEU A 551 23.99 -32.89 -13.56
N VAL A 552 24.73 -33.64 -14.39
CA VAL A 552 26.07 -34.09 -14.11
C VAL A 552 27.05 -33.26 -14.93
N SER A 553 28.11 -32.77 -14.29
CA SER A 553 29.13 -32.00 -15.00
C SER A 553 29.71 -32.80 -16.18
N PRO A 554 30.08 -32.15 -17.31
CA PRO A 554 30.67 -32.86 -18.45
C PRO A 554 31.90 -33.72 -18.09
N ALA A 555 32.66 -33.31 -17.08
CA ALA A 555 33.83 -34.04 -16.57
C ALA A 555 33.46 -35.36 -15.85
N GLN A 556 32.36 -35.37 -15.10
CA GLN A 556 31.88 -36.56 -14.39
C GLN A 556 31.08 -37.50 -15.30
N ARG A 557 30.42 -36.98 -16.34
CA ARG A 557 29.53 -37.76 -17.22
C ARG A 557 30.22 -38.98 -17.85
N GLY A 558 31.51 -38.89 -18.17
CA GLY A 558 32.29 -40.01 -18.70
C GLY A 558 32.67 -41.09 -17.69
N GLN A 559 32.47 -40.85 -16.39
CA GLN A 559 32.76 -41.77 -15.29
C GLN A 559 31.52 -42.53 -14.80
N LEU A 560 30.33 -42.12 -15.21
CA LEU A 560 29.06 -42.72 -14.83
C LEU A 560 28.51 -43.56 -15.98
N ASP A 561 27.75 -44.60 -15.65
CA ASP A 561 26.98 -45.37 -16.62
C ASP A 561 25.50 -45.44 -16.21
N SER A 562 24.69 -46.14 -16.99
CA SER A 562 23.27 -46.36 -16.67
C SER A 562 23.03 -47.61 -15.83
N THR A 563 24.07 -48.18 -15.17
CA THR A 563 23.92 -49.42 -14.40
C THR A 563 22.98 -49.18 -13.21
N GLY A 564 21.87 -49.92 -13.19
CA GLY A 564 20.82 -49.79 -12.17
C GLY A 564 19.82 -48.66 -12.43
N CYS A 565 19.94 -47.93 -13.55
CA CYS A 565 19.04 -46.85 -13.93
C CYS A 565 18.32 -47.13 -15.26
N THR A 566 17.09 -46.62 -15.39
CA THR A 566 16.39 -46.63 -16.69
C THR A 566 17.02 -45.56 -17.59
N ALA A 567 17.52 -45.97 -18.76
CA ALA A 567 18.09 -45.05 -19.75
C ALA A 567 17.07 -43.93 -20.11
N PRO A 568 17.50 -42.67 -20.29
CA PRO A 568 18.89 -42.19 -20.44
C PRO A 568 19.59 -41.77 -19.13
N ARG A 569 19.07 -42.13 -17.96
CA ARG A 569 19.63 -41.67 -16.68
C ARG A 569 20.97 -42.34 -16.35
N LEU A 570 21.84 -41.60 -15.69
CA LEU A 570 23.14 -42.07 -15.20
C LEU A 570 23.06 -42.32 -13.70
N CYS A 571 23.70 -43.38 -13.24
CA CYS A 571 23.84 -43.65 -11.82
C CYS A 571 24.95 -42.75 -11.25
N ALA A 572 24.59 -41.67 -10.58
CA ALA A 572 25.53 -40.79 -9.89
C ALA A 572 25.56 -41.16 -8.40
N PRO A 573 26.71 -41.53 -7.83
CA PRO A 573 26.82 -41.65 -6.37
C PRO A 573 26.41 -40.35 -5.68
N ASP A 574 25.83 -40.42 -4.50
CA ASP A 574 25.29 -39.22 -3.84
C ASP A 574 26.40 -38.18 -3.57
N ASP A 575 27.60 -38.64 -3.23
CA ASP A 575 28.83 -37.84 -3.13
C ASP A 575 29.13 -37.00 -4.38
N PHE A 576 28.76 -37.48 -5.58
CA PHE A 576 29.06 -36.80 -6.85
C PHE A 576 28.02 -35.73 -7.18
N THR A 577 26.88 -35.74 -6.49
CA THR A 577 25.80 -34.76 -6.68
C THR A 577 26.00 -33.49 -5.85
N ASP A 578 26.88 -33.55 -4.84
CA ASP A 578 27.36 -32.40 -4.06
C ASP A 578 28.60 -31.77 -4.75
N PRO A 579 28.51 -30.54 -5.29
CA PRO A 579 29.64 -29.88 -5.94
C PRO A 579 30.79 -29.52 -4.97
N THR A 580 30.49 -29.48 -3.67
CA THR A 580 31.48 -29.21 -2.62
C THR A 580 32.24 -30.47 -2.19
N PHE A 581 31.75 -31.66 -2.54
CA PHE A 581 32.42 -32.91 -2.23
C PHE A 581 33.84 -32.91 -2.81
N ARG A 582 34.80 -33.27 -1.97
CA ARG A 582 36.20 -33.51 -2.35
C ARG A 582 36.54 -34.91 -1.89
N PRO A 583 36.81 -35.86 -2.81
CA PRO A 583 37.11 -37.22 -2.41
C PRO A 583 38.31 -37.26 -1.47
N MET A 584 38.22 -38.05 -0.41
CA MET A 584 39.32 -38.21 0.54
C MET A 584 40.57 -38.78 -0.18
N THR A 585 41.73 -38.17 0.07
CA THR A 585 43.01 -38.72 -0.40
C THR A 585 43.33 -40.02 0.32
N CYS A 586 43.81 -41.01 -0.43
CA CYS A 586 44.22 -42.30 0.11
C CYS A 586 45.50 -42.79 -0.57
N ASP A 587 46.19 -43.73 0.08
CA ASP A 587 47.29 -44.46 -0.52
C ASP A 587 46.75 -45.70 -1.21
N SER A 588 46.81 -45.70 -2.53
CA SER A 588 46.37 -46.80 -3.37
C SER A 588 47.50 -47.84 -3.51
N VAL A 589 47.41 -48.67 -4.54
CA VAL A 589 48.37 -49.72 -4.84
C VAL A 589 49.81 -49.18 -4.91
N ALA A 590 50.72 -49.87 -4.22
CA ALA A 590 52.13 -49.50 -4.08
C ALA A 590 52.40 -48.08 -3.57
N GLY A 591 51.49 -47.51 -2.77
CA GLY A 591 51.64 -46.16 -2.22
C GLY A 591 51.41 -45.04 -3.23
N ALA A 592 50.82 -45.36 -4.40
CA ALA A 592 50.38 -44.36 -5.35
C ALA A 592 49.29 -43.46 -4.73
N GLU A 593 49.27 -42.19 -5.09
CA GLU A 593 48.17 -41.32 -4.70
C GLU A 593 46.86 -41.79 -5.32
N GLY A 594 45.81 -41.87 -4.51
CA GLY A 594 44.47 -42.16 -4.96
C GLY A 594 43.41 -41.30 -4.30
N ARG A 595 42.16 -41.58 -4.67
CA ARG A 595 40.95 -41.01 -4.08
C ARG A 595 39.99 -42.11 -3.67
N CYS A 596 39.35 -41.91 -2.53
CA CYS A 596 38.27 -42.75 -2.08
C CYS A 596 37.05 -42.52 -2.95
N LEU A 597 36.78 -43.45 -3.86
CA LEU A 597 35.66 -43.38 -4.79
C LEU A 597 34.65 -44.49 -4.50
N PRO A 598 33.34 -44.23 -4.68
CA PRO A 598 32.29 -45.23 -4.46
C PRO A 598 32.55 -46.51 -5.27
N SER A 599 32.41 -47.66 -4.62
CA SER A 599 32.72 -48.96 -5.24
C SER A 599 31.81 -49.33 -6.41
N CYS A 600 30.68 -48.64 -6.57
CA CYS A 600 29.74 -48.85 -7.67
C CYS A 600 30.09 -48.11 -8.95
N LEU A 601 31.03 -47.15 -8.92
CA LEU A 601 31.45 -46.49 -10.15
C LEU A 601 32.02 -47.53 -11.11
N PRO A 602 31.65 -47.55 -12.40
CA PRO A 602 32.09 -48.57 -13.35
C PRO A 602 33.61 -48.76 -13.41
N ALA A 603 34.36 -47.65 -13.34
CA ALA A 603 35.82 -47.67 -13.32
C ALA A 603 36.41 -48.28 -12.03
N VAL A 604 35.67 -48.26 -10.92
CA VAL A 604 36.07 -48.82 -9.62
C VAL A 604 35.60 -50.27 -9.49
N SER A 605 34.33 -50.54 -9.83
CA SER A 605 33.69 -51.85 -9.73
C SER A 605 34.34 -52.87 -10.68
N SER A 606 34.74 -52.46 -11.89
CA SER A 606 35.45 -53.32 -12.84
C SER A 606 36.83 -53.76 -12.36
N GLN A 607 37.44 -53.00 -11.42
CA GLN A 607 38.71 -53.38 -10.79
C GLN A 607 38.51 -54.27 -9.56
N GLY A 608 37.28 -54.39 -9.06
CA GLY A 608 36.89 -55.30 -7.98
C GLY A 608 37.78 -55.19 -6.73
N ASP A 609 38.25 -56.34 -6.25
CA ASP A 609 39.08 -56.44 -5.05
C ASP A 609 40.54 -55.98 -5.24
N ARG A 610 40.92 -55.50 -6.44
CA ARG A 610 42.29 -55.02 -6.71
C ARG A 610 42.57 -53.65 -6.10
N LEU A 611 41.52 -52.85 -5.93
CA LEU A 611 41.66 -51.54 -5.31
C LEU A 611 41.65 -51.70 -3.78
N PRO A 612 42.67 -51.23 -3.06
CA PRO A 612 42.72 -51.37 -1.62
C PRO A 612 41.64 -50.52 -0.96
N GLN A 613 41.13 -50.99 0.17
CA GLN A 613 40.26 -50.19 1.03
C GLN A 613 41.01 -48.97 1.58
N SER A 614 42.27 -49.15 2.00
CA SER A 614 43.11 -48.10 2.58
C SER A 614 42.38 -47.37 3.71
N THR A 615 42.47 -46.04 3.75
CA THR A 615 41.73 -45.16 4.67
C THR A 615 40.30 -44.85 4.23
N CYS A 616 39.79 -45.46 3.16
CA CYS A 616 38.49 -45.14 2.60
C CYS A 616 37.33 -45.71 3.44
N PRO A 617 36.13 -45.09 3.38
CA PRO A 617 34.90 -45.66 3.93
C PRO A 617 34.56 -47.01 3.30
N ALA A 618 33.88 -47.90 4.04
CA ALA A 618 33.62 -49.28 3.62
C ALA A 618 32.91 -49.43 2.26
N THR A 619 32.19 -48.40 1.82
CA THR A 619 31.47 -48.27 0.54
C THR A 619 32.32 -47.74 -0.61
N HIS A 620 33.58 -47.42 -0.35
CA HIS A 620 34.52 -46.80 -1.28
C HIS A 620 35.78 -47.66 -1.42
N ARG A 621 36.47 -47.50 -2.55
CA ARG A 621 37.80 -48.08 -2.78
C ARG A 621 38.78 -46.98 -3.15
N CYS A 622 40.05 -47.20 -2.84
CA CYS A 622 41.11 -46.24 -3.14
C CYS A 622 41.55 -46.36 -4.60
N ALA A 623 40.91 -45.61 -5.50
CA ALA A 623 41.24 -45.58 -6.91
C ALA A 623 42.47 -44.69 -7.16
N PRO A 624 43.55 -45.19 -7.79
CA PRO A 624 44.78 -44.41 -7.99
C PRO A 624 44.55 -43.28 -9.00
N CYS A 625 45.21 -42.13 -8.84
CA CYS A 625 45.10 -40.99 -9.77
C CYS A 625 45.59 -41.33 -11.19
N PHE A 626 46.58 -42.21 -11.28
CA PHE A 626 47.16 -42.70 -12.51
C PHE A 626 47.08 -44.23 -12.50
N ASP A 627 46.80 -44.82 -13.65
CA ASP A 627 46.89 -46.25 -13.84
C ASP A 627 48.35 -46.69 -13.61
N PRO A 628 48.63 -47.55 -12.61
CA PRO A 628 49.99 -47.95 -12.27
C PRO A 628 50.67 -48.82 -13.34
N ILE A 629 49.93 -49.29 -14.35
CA ILE A 629 50.47 -50.09 -15.47
C ILE A 629 50.94 -49.18 -16.61
N THR A 630 50.09 -48.24 -17.02
CA THR A 630 50.32 -47.39 -18.18
C THR A 630 50.88 -46.01 -17.84
N GLY A 631 50.67 -45.55 -16.60
CA GLY A 631 50.95 -44.17 -16.17
C GLY A 631 49.93 -43.15 -16.69
N ALA A 632 48.90 -43.58 -17.42
CA ALA A 632 47.84 -42.71 -17.88
C ALA A 632 46.96 -42.26 -16.72
N GLU A 633 46.34 -41.09 -16.82
CA GLU A 633 45.39 -40.63 -15.81
C GLU A 633 44.16 -41.55 -15.77
N SER A 634 43.79 -42.01 -14.58
CA SER A 634 42.60 -42.86 -14.39
C SER A 634 41.30 -42.06 -14.36
N GLY A 635 41.40 -40.72 -14.21
CA GLY A 635 40.28 -39.83 -13.94
C GLY A 635 39.87 -39.77 -12.46
N ALA A 636 40.41 -40.63 -11.58
CA ALA A 636 40.02 -40.67 -10.16
C ALA A 636 40.31 -39.36 -9.42
N CYS A 637 41.35 -38.64 -9.84
CA CYS A 637 41.76 -37.36 -9.28
C CYS A 637 41.35 -36.18 -10.15
N ARG A 638 40.33 -36.32 -11.01
CA ARG A 638 39.70 -35.19 -11.72
C ARG A 638 38.31 -34.85 -11.19
N VAL A 639 37.81 -35.62 -10.22
CA VAL A 639 36.49 -35.39 -9.62
C VAL A 639 36.50 -34.05 -8.89
N ASN A 640 35.60 -33.14 -9.28
CA ASN A 640 35.43 -31.80 -8.72
C ASN A 640 36.71 -30.92 -8.70
N GLY A 641 37.55 -31.05 -9.73
CA GLY A 641 38.72 -30.18 -9.91
C GLY A 641 39.87 -30.45 -8.94
N ASP A 642 39.84 -31.58 -8.23
CA ASP A 642 41.00 -32.09 -7.52
C ASP A 642 42.16 -32.31 -8.51
N MET A 643 43.41 -32.21 -8.04
CA MET A 643 44.59 -32.51 -8.85
C MET A 643 45.55 -33.36 -8.02
N PRO A 644 46.20 -34.38 -8.63
CA PRO A 644 47.17 -35.20 -7.92
C PRO A 644 48.34 -34.35 -7.44
N SER A 645 48.71 -34.49 -6.16
CA SER A 645 49.86 -33.80 -5.56
C SER A 645 51.18 -34.54 -5.77
N ARG A 646 51.12 -35.86 -5.97
CA ARG A 646 52.24 -36.76 -6.23
C ARG A 646 52.33 -37.09 -7.73
N PRO A 647 53.56 -37.30 -8.26
CA PRO A 647 53.73 -37.73 -9.64
C PRO A 647 53.12 -39.12 -9.89
N ALA A 648 52.83 -39.41 -11.16
CA ALA A 648 52.35 -40.72 -11.58
C ALA A 648 53.31 -41.83 -11.15
N TYR A 649 52.80 -42.79 -10.36
CA TYR A 649 53.53 -44.00 -10.04
C TYR A 649 53.24 -45.04 -11.11
N THR A 650 54.29 -45.61 -11.70
CA THR A 650 54.16 -46.80 -12.56
C THR A 650 54.97 -47.93 -11.94
N PHE A 651 54.45 -49.15 -12.02
CA PHE A 651 55.19 -50.31 -11.58
C PHE A 651 56.54 -50.39 -12.32
N PRO A 652 57.64 -50.68 -11.60
CA PRO A 652 58.93 -50.89 -12.23
C PRO A 652 58.81 -51.92 -13.35
N THR A 653 59.47 -51.68 -14.47
CA THR A 653 59.52 -52.65 -15.55
C THR A 653 60.33 -53.88 -15.14
N CYS A 654 59.83 -55.07 -15.42
CA CYS A 654 60.60 -56.31 -15.37
C CYS A 654 60.65 -56.91 -16.77
N CYS A 655 61.29 -58.08 -16.92
CA CYS A 655 61.26 -58.78 -18.20
C CYS A 655 61.85 -57.94 -19.36
N ALA A 656 62.94 -57.21 -19.11
CA ALA A 656 63.60 -56.39 -20.12
C ALA A 656 64.36 -57.26 -21.12
N HIS A 657 63.87 -57.33 -22.36
CA HIS A 657 64.59 -57.98 -23.46
C HIS A 657 65.46 -56.94 -24.18
N ALA A 658 66.73 -57.28 -24.46
CA ALA A 658 67.72 -56.37 -25.03
C ALA A 658 67.27 -55.66 -26.32
N THR A 659 66.35 -56.27 -27.08
CA THR A 659 65.84 -55.74 -28.36
C THR A 659 64.35 -55.39 -28.39
N ALA A 660 63.56 -55.77 -27.37
CA ALA A 660 62.10 -55.67 -27.42
C ALA A 660 61.47 -54.84 -26.28
N GLY A 661 62.29 -54.15 -25.50
CA GLY A 661 61.83 -53.40 -24.32
C GLY A 661 61.37 -54.32 -23.19
N ALA A 662 60.80 -53.71 -22.15
CA ALA A 662 60.22 -54.42 -21.03
C ALA A 662 58.88 -55.04 -21.40
N ARG A 663 58.74 -56.34 -21.17
CA ARG A 663 57.50 -57.10 -21.45
C ARG A 663 56.62 -57.33 -20.22
N GLY A 664 57.05 -56.89 -19.04
CA GLY A 664 56.27 -56.99 -17.82
C GLY A 664 56.50 -55.86 -16.83
N ARG A 665 55.73 -55.88 -15.75
CA ARG A 665 55.83 -54.96 -14.60
C ARG A 665 55.97 -55.73 -13.29
N CYS A 666 56.70 -55.15 -12.35
CA CYS A 666 56.82 -55.63 -10.98
C CYS A 666 55.59 -55.24 -10.17
N VAL A 667 54.69 -56.19 -9.97
CA VAL A 667 53.41 -55.97 -9.31
C VAL A 667 53.37 -56.70 -7.97
N PRO A 668 52.86 -56.07 -6.90
CA PRO A 668 52.64 -56.74 -5.63
C PRO A 668 51.77 -58.00 -5.79
N PRO A 669 52.11 -59.14 -5.14
CA PRO A 669 51.38 -60.40 -5.23
C PRO A 669 49.88 -60.24 -4.90
N ALA A 670 49.54 -59.32 -4.00
CA ALA A 670 48.16 -59.03 -3.62
C ALA A 670 47.27 -58.62 -4.82
N LEU A 671 47.84 -58.07 -5.90
CA LEU A 671 47.12 -57.65 -7.10
C LEU A 671 47.09 -58.72 -8.20
N VAL A 672 47.82 -59.81 -7.99
CA VAL A 672 47.87 -60.96 -8.88
C VAL A 672 46.87 -62.01 -8.37
N PRO A 673 46.00 -62.57 -9.24
CA PRO A 673 45.12 -63.67 -8.87
C PRO A 673 45.88 -64.81 -8.20
N GLU A 674 45.33 -65.37 -7.12
CA GLU A 674 46.06 -66.31 -6.25
C GLU A 674 46.51 -67.58 -6.99
N ASP A 675 45.69 -68.06 -7.92
CA ASP A 675 45.96 -69.18 -8.83
C ASP A 675 47.10 -68.92 -9.83
N ARG A 676 47.49 -67.66 -10.03
CA ARG A 676 48.57 -67.24 -10.94
C ARG A 676 49.88 -66.92 -10.23
N ARG A 677 49.87 -66.76 -8.90
CA ARG A 677 51.06 -66.29 -8.17
C ARG A 677 52.23 -67.26 -8.27
N SER A 678 51.95 -68.56 -8.31
CA SER A 678 52.98 -69.61 -8.40
C SER A 678 53.61 -69.75 -9.78
N SER A 679 52.96 -69.26 -10.84
CA SER A 679 53.47 -69.35 -12.22
C SER A 679 54.24 -68.10 -12.65
N LEU A 680 54.43 -67.13 -11.76
CA LEU A 680 55.10 -65.86 -12.07
C LEU A 680 56.40 -65.74 -11.28
N PRO A 681 57.53 -65.40 -11.92
CA PRO A 681 58.80 -65.31 -11.23
C PRO A 681 58.88 -64.04 -10.38
N ALA A 682 59.45 -64.17 -9.17
CA ALA A 682 59.77 -63.05 -8.28
C ALA A 682 61.17 -62.44 -8.55
N ASP A 683 62.06 -63.21 -9.19
CA ASP A 683 63.51 -62.95 -9.25
C ASP A 683 63.94 -61.76 -10.12
N THR A 684 63.09 -61.33 -11.06
CA THR A 684 63.40 -60.21 -11.96
C THR A 684 63.01 -58.84 -11.42
N CYS A 685 62.37 -58.79 -10.25
CA CYS A 685 61.92 -57.57 -9.61
C CYS A 685 62.86 -57.10 -8.50
N THR A 686 63.14 -55.80 -8.45
CA THR A 686 63.94 -55.21 -7.38
C THR A 686 63.10 -55.15 -6.08
N GLY A 687 63.47 -56.00 -5.12
CA GLY A 687 62.76 -56.19 -3.85
C GLY A 687 62.02 -57.54 -3.81
N ASP A 688 62.30 -58.34 -2.77
CA ASP A 688 61.95 -59.77 -2.66
C ASP A 688 60.43 -60.09 -2.59
N THR A 689 59.56 -59.11 -2.82
CA THR A 689 58.12 -59.26 -2.59
C THR A 689 57.25 -59.02 -3.82
N ASN A 690 57.78 -58.58 -4.97
CA ASN A 690 56.98 -58.31 -6.18
C ASN A 690 57.08 -59.44 -7.20
N LEU A 691 56.01 -59.69 -7.96
CA LEU A 691 55.97 -60.65 -9.06
C LEU A 691 56.13 -59.93 -10.40
N CYS A 692 56.91 -60.50 -11.32
CA CYS A 692 56.99 -59.99 -12.67
C CYS A 692 55.79 -60.44 -13.50
N VAL A 693 54.83 -59.54 -13.69
CA VAL A 693 53.59 -59.81 -14.44
C VAL A 693 53.71 -59.29 -15.87
N PRO A 694 53.43 -60.09 -16.90
CA PRO A 694 53.46 -59.64 -18.29
C PRO A 694 52.43 -58.55 -18.57
N ASN A 695 52.77 -57.59 -19.43
CA ASN A 695 51.86 -56.49 -19.78
C ASN A 695 50.50 -56.98 -20.33
N PRO A 696 50.40 -58.02 -21.18
CA PRO A 696 49.11 -58.54 -21.63
C PRO A 696 48.23 -59.06 -20.49
N PHE A 697 48.82 -59.68 -19.46
CA PHE A 697 48.11 -60.16 -18.27
C PHE A 697 47.63 -59.03 -17.36
N LEU A 698 48.36 -57.92 -17.34
CA LEU A 698 47.96 -56.71 -16.60
C LEU A 698 46.79 -56.00 -17.29
N ALA A 699 46.74 -56.04 -18.62
CA ALA A 699 45.65 -55.49 -19.40
C ALA A 699 44.40 -56.40 -19.38
N ASP A 700 44.59 -57.72 -19.47
CA ASP A 700 43.52 -58.72 -19.42
C ASP A 700 43.95 -59.90 -18.52
N PRO A 701 43.34 -60.05 -17.34
CA PRO A 701 43.67 -61.14 -16.40
C PRO A 701 43.37 -62.54 -16.95
N ASN A 702 42.50 -62.63 -17.96
CA ASN A 702 42.15 -63.86 -18.66
C ASN A 702 42.96 -64.06 -19.95
N HIS A 703 43.98 -63.25 -20.18
CA HIS A 703 44.84 -63.37 -21.34
C HIS A 703 45.50 -64.75 -21.37
N SER A 704 45.30 -65.50 -22.45
CA SER A 704 46.05 -66.72 -22.72
C SER A 704 47.15 -66.44 -23.74
N PHE A 705 48.35 -66.94 -23.46
CA PHE A 705 49.44 -66.88 -24.42
C PHE A 705 49.15 -67.74 -25.66
N GLY A 706 49.69 -67.34 -26.81
CA GLY A 706 49.52 -68.11 -28.05
C GLY A 706 50.02 -69.56 -27.90
N SER A 707 49.27 -70.54 -28.40
CA SER A 707 49.68 -71.94 -28.34
C SER A 707 50.88 -72.23 -29.23
N CYS A 708 51.74 -73.15 -28.81
CA CYS A 708 52.86 -73.65 -29.60
C CYS A 708 53.05 -75.16 -29.36
N THR A 709 53.91 -75.78 -30.16
CA THR A 709 54.32 -77.17 -29.96
C THR A 709 55.82 -77.20 -29.67
N THR A 710 56.20 -77.83 -28.56
CA THR A 710 57.61 -77.97 -28.19
C THR A 710 58.30 -78.95 -29.15
N GLN A 711 59.47 -78.55 -29.66
CA GLN A 711 60.35 -79.45 -30.41
C GLN A 711 61.55 -79.82 -29.54
N PRO A 712 61.87 -81.13 -29.38
CA PRO A 712 63.00 -81.55 -28.56
C PRO A 712 64.32 -81.11 -29.20
N MET A 713 64.95 -80.06 -28.66
CA MET A 713 66.30 -79.66 -29.06
C MET A 713 67.32 -80.27 -28.09
N GLY A 714 68.30 -81.02 -28.62
CA GLY A 714 69.53 -81.38 -27.89
C GLY A 714 69.58 -82.73 -27.18
N LEU A 715 68.45 -83.36 -26.82
CA LEU A 715 68.40 -84.72 -26.25
C LEU A 715 67.59 -85.64 -27.17
N GLY A 716 68.23 -86.11 -28.24
CA GLY A 716 67.57 -86.95 -29.25
C GLY A 716 66.84 -88.16 -28.64
N ILE A 717 65.58 -88.32 -29.06
CA ILE A 717 64.77 -89.56 -29.09
C ILE A 717 63.80 -89.81 -27.90
N PHE A 718 63.86 -89.13 -26.76
CA PHE A 718 63.08 -89.57 -25.57
C PHE A 718 61.75 -88.86 -25.26
N PHE A 719 61.40 -87.71 -25.86
CA PHE A 719 60.12 -87.04 -25.56
C PHE A 719 59.32 -86.67 -26.84
N PRO A 720 58.03 -87.03 -26.94
CA PRO A 720 57.17 -86.61 -28.04
C PRO A 720 56.88 -85.10 -27.97
N PRO A 721 56.54 -84.45 -29.10
CA PRO A 721 56.09 -83.06 -29.11
C PRO A 721 54.90 -82.89 -28.15
N ALA A 722 54.97 -81.88 -27.29
CA ALA A 722 53.93 -81.57 -26.32
C ALA A 722 53.28 -80.21 -26.64
N PRO A 723 51.98 -80.03 -26.35
CA PRO A 723 51.36 -78.71 -26.38
C PRO A 723 52.06 -77.79 -25.37
N GLY A 724 52.25 -76.55 -25.77
CA GLY A 724 52.83 -75.50 -24.96
C GLY A 724 52.22 -74.14 -25.27
N ALA A 725 52.74 -73.12 -24.61
CA ALA A 725 52.37 -71.74 -24.84
C ALA A 725 53.61 -70.87 -25.10
N CYS A 726 53.41 -69.79 -25.85
CA CYS A 726 54.42 -68.80 -26.17
C CYS A 726 54.59 -67.83 -25.00
N VAL A 727 55.41 -68.25 -24.05
CA VAL A 727 55.68 -67.48 -22.83
C VAL A 727 56.90 -66.58 -23.09
N PRO A 728 56.88 -65.30 -22.67
CA PRO A 728 58.06 -64.45 -22.71
C PRO A 728 59.27 -65.13 -22.07
N ASP A 729 60.41 -65.13 -22.76
CA ASP A 729 61.62 -65.85 -22.35
C ASP A 729 62.10 -65.48 -20.94
N CYS A 730 61.81 -64.25 -20.51
CA CYS A 730 62.14 -63.73 -19.20
C CYS A 730 61.28 -64.26 -18.04
N LEU A 731 60.15 -64.94 -18.32
CA LEU A 731 59.32 -65.54 -17.29
C LEU A 731 59.74 -66.97 -16.94
N LEU A 732 60.60 -67.56 -17.77
CA LEU A 732 61.16 -68.88 -17.52
C LEU A 732 62.29 -68.76 -16.50
N GLU A 733 62.25 -69.57 -15.45
CA GLU A 733 63.26 -69.55 -14.39
C GLU A 733 64.67 -69.68 -15.00
N ALA A 734 65.60 -68.87 -14.47
CA ALA A 734 66.98 -68.87 -14.93
C ALA A 734 67.62 -70.24 -14.67
N GLY A 735 67.89 -71.02 -15.72
CA GLY A 735 68.46 -72.35 -15.60
C GLY A 735 68.20 -73.24 -16.81
N VAL A 736 68.25 -74.56 -16.56
CA VAL A 736 68.15 -75.60 -17.59
C VAL A 736 66.87 -75.47 -18.43
N GLU A 737 65.78 -74.95 -17.88
CA GLU A 737 64.49 -74.82 -18.57
C GLU A 737 64.52 -73.76 -19.68
N ARG A 738 65.07 -72.58 -19.41
CA ARG A 738 65.14 -71.48 -20.39
C ARG A 738 65.94 -71.83 -21.64
N ASP A 739 67.11 -72.45 -21.47
CA ASP A 739 67.95 -72.85 -22.59
C ASP A 739 67.43 -74.09 -23.33
N SER A 740 66.61 -74.92 -22.68
CA SER A 740 66.03 -76.14 -23.27
C SER A 740 64.80 -75.88 -24.13
N TYR A 741 64.08 -74.77 -23.92
CA TYR A 741 62.89 -74.46 -24.71
C TYR A 741 63.22 -73.67 -25.98
N GLY A 742 62.91 -74.22 -27.14
CA GLY A 742 63.04 -73.50 -28.41
C GLY A 742 62.00 -72.39 -28.57
N GLN A 743 62.31 -71.40 -29.41
CA GLN A 743 61.34 -70.39 -29.83
C GLN A 743 60.14 -71.03 -30.57
N SER A 744 60.35 -72.09 -31.35
CA SER A 744 59.30 -72.75 -32.13
C SER A 744 58.53 -71.72 -33.00
N THR A 745 57.19 -71.75 -32.99
CA THR A 745 56.30 -70.80 -33.67
C THR A 745 56.10 -69.49 -32.90
N CYS A 746 56.76 -69.29 -31.76
CA CYS A 746 56.58 -68.11 -30.92
C CYS A 746 57.31 -66.88 -31.45
N ALA A 747 56.86 -65.69 -31.05
CA ALA A 747 57.47 -64.45 -31.49
C ALA A 747 58.90 -64.31 -30.95
N VAL A 748 59.72 -63.46 -31.58
CA VAL A 748 61.09 -63.19 -31.09
C VAL A 748 61.01 -62.68 -29.66
N GLY A 749 61.79 -63.29 -28.75
CA GLY A 749 61.77 -63.01 -27.31
C GLY A 749 60.75 -63.81 -26.49
N GLU A 750 60.06 -64.77 -27.12
CA GLU A 750 59.23 -65.78 -26.46
C GLU A 750 59.82 -67.17 -26.69
N ARG A 751 59.50 -68.10 -25.79
CA ARG A 751 59.84 -69.52 -25.93
C ARG A 751 58.59 -70.37 -25.77
N CYS A 752 58.61 -71.51 -26.44
CA CYS A 752 57.53 -72.46 -26.34
C CYS A 752 57.71 -73.31 -25.07
N ALA A 753 57.03 -72.92 -24.00
CA ALA A 753 57.05 -73.64 -22.73
C ALA A 753 55.94 -74.71 -22.72
N PRO A 754 56.26 -76.00 -22.47
CA PRO A 754 55.26 -77.07 -22.48
C PRO A 754 54.27 -76.88 -21.33
N CYS A 755 52.99 -77.20 -21.51
CA CYS A 755 51.99 -77.06 -20.44
C CYS A 755 52.31 -77.93 -19.20
N ILE A 756 52.92 -79.09 -19.43
CA ILE A 756 53.34 -80.04 -18.42
C ILE A 756 54.85 -80.25 -18.55
N ASN A 757 55.59 -80.15 -17.45
CA ASN A 757 57.02 -80.37 -17.44
C ASN A 757 57.29 -81.83 -17.87
N PRO A 758 58.05 -82.07 -18.94
CA PRO A 758 58.23 -83.42 -19.48
C PRO A 758 59.01 -84.35 -18.53
N ILE A 759 59.72 -83.79 -17.55
CA ILE A 759 60.53 -84.53 -16.57
C ILE A 759 59.72 -84.79 -15.30
N THR A 760 59.15 -83.76 -14.68
CA THR A 760 58.45 -83.90 -13.38
C THR A 760 57.00 -84.32 -13.54
N ARG A 761 56.42 -84.15 -14.74
CA ARG A 761 54.97 -84.30 -15.03
C ARG A 761 54.05 -83.34 -14.28
N GLU A 762 54.59 -82.29 -13.68
CA GLU A 762 53.83 -81.23 -13.03
C GLU A 762 53.45 -80.14 -14.05
N SER A 763 52.39 -79.35 -13.76
CA SER A 763 52.07 -78.18 -14.58
C SER A 763 53.22 -77.18 -14.53
N THR A 764 53.56 -76.60 -15.68
CA THR A 764 54.52 -75.48 -15.74
C THR A 764 53.82 -74.12 -15.54
N GLY A 765 52.48 -74.10 -15.51
CA GLY A 765 51.71 -72.86 -15.57
C GLY A 765 51.71 -72.17 -16.93
N ALA A 766 52.46 -72.65 -17.93
CA ALA A 766 52.61 -71.97 -19.21
C ALA A 766 51.29 -71.82 -19.99
N CYS A 767 50.42 -72.82 -19.87
CA CYS A 767 49.15 -72.89 -20.60
C CYS A 767 47.94 -72.58 -19.73
N ASP A 768 48.17 -72.29 -18.45
CA ASP A 768 47.09 -72.00 -17.52
C ASP A 768 46.54 -70.61 -17.81
#